data_AF-A0A1Y3KLM1-F1
#
_entry.id   AF-A0A1Y3KLM1-F1
#
_cell.length_a   1.000
_cell.length_b   1.000
_cell.length_c   1.000
_cell.angle_alpha   90.00
_cell.angle_beta   90.00
_cell.angle_gamma   90.00
#
_symmetry.space_group_name_H-M   'P 1'
#
loop_
_entity.id
_entity.type
_entity.pdbx_description
1 polymer ?
#
loop_
_entity_poly.entity_id
_entity_poly.type
_entity_poly.pdbx_seq_one_letter_code
_entity_poly.pdbx_strand_id
1 'polypeptide(L)'
;MKRTWMLLPGLLLAATAHAATLRWPDIRDGSLYLAPQRSAPLQLSWVPAWQADANQEQVYLLDATGKLDAQRIIAPHEGRGQLSWPLTAGNGTYQVAIPGYSFRRYRLEYDDTTGAQFAPAKVHFSLELDRATTLYFRVKAGETAVLAGKYHDGVRNLTLERVDDGKRLRLALLEHRAYWQFDQVNLPASAQDQTWRLNFEGTGKVAFWLDGSANLFALRPQDLAPLVHRDGQVILRSSAKVLGPTPRLGNNLPYVMPPPSSHAVIDALQLQAAGYYTFADVLARKPRYELPFRQLYQERFGIHHDITLMAATGRKSDLMRSRANDGALDDWLATSVALGGKGLHYIAFADEPNLNYADYATYRTFFAAMAQRVRAYPGAHEAGVRIAMPASSRLVNGPLRGDAAQRVGLDWARRLLKEFEPQIDAMAWHEWMVRDLLATRTYRDSVRRAAELVGLDANGRPRKALLLDQTNLSSGSTLSLYEQNTHYAGVWWASVVINASQDGLLDMLNWFHIADEPEWPKGMVKVLGNNRFELKPVGLAQQFIAQHWLDQVLHLDNDAFEVDALAMARGAQRSLLGVNKGERLQHVSFATPASRCPQAAATLTLFGPDNQPRAAALDCQHGQVRFELPGQTLFALRWSAS
;
A
#
# COMPACT_ATOMS: atom_id res chain seq x y z
N MET A 1 -57.62 61.45 38.25
CA MET A 1 -57.10 61.16 36.89
C MET A 1 -55.67 60.63 37.00
N LYS A 2 -55.17 59.97 35.94
CA LYS A 2 -53.79 59.45 35.73
C LYS A 2 -53.43 58.07 36.34
N ARG A 3 -53.68 57.00 35.55
CA ARG A 3 -52.61 56.03 35.17
C ARG A 3 -51.54 56.84 34.38
N THR A 4 -50.25 56.60 34.36
CA THR A 4 -49.40 55.45 33.92
C THR A 4 -47.95 55.78 34.35
N TRP A 5 -46.91 54.93 34.30
CA TRP A 5 -46.68 53.50 34.05
C TRP A 5 -45.38 53.10 34.79
N MET A 6 -45.03 51.81 34.85
CA MET A 6 -43.66 51.36 35.15
C MET A 6 -42.99 50.86 33.87
N LEU A 7 -41.76 51.31 33.61
CA LEU A 7 -40.90 50.80 32.53
C LEU A 7 -39.97 49.72 33.10
N LEU A 8 -40.09 48.49 32.59
CA LEU A 8 -39.13 47.41 32.79
C LEU A 8 -38.27 47.27 31.52
N PRO A 9 -36.94 47.42 31.58
CA PRO A 9 -36.06 47.02 30.50
C PRO A 9 -35.73 45.53 30.64
N GLY A 10 -36.30 44.69 29.77
CA GLY A 10 -35.97 43.27 29.71
C GLY A 10 -34.61 43.04 29.03
N LEU A 11 -33.62 42.52 29.77
CA LEU A 11 -32.40 41.99 29.16
C LEU A 11 -32.69 40.67 28.44
N LEU A 12 -32.73 40.71 27.12
CA LEU A 12 -32.61 39.52 26.27
C LEU A 12 -31.15 39.05 26.27
N LEU A 13 -30.78 38.26 27.28
CA LEU A 13 -29.56 37.46 27.26
C LEU A 13 -29.73 36.30 26.27
N ALA A 14 -29.40 36.56 25.01
CA ALA A 14 -29.24 35.51 24.00
C ALA A 14 -28.01 34.66 24.37
N ALA A 15 -28.23 33.58 25.11
CA ALA A 15 -27.19 32.62 25.43
C ALA A 15 -26.71 31.94 24.14
N THR A 16 -25.54 32.34 23.65
CA THR A 16 -24.84 31.63 22.59
C THR A 16 -24.38 30.28 23.15
N ALA A 17 -25.20 29.25 22.93
CA ALA A 17 -24.88 27.88 23.29
C ALA A 17 -23.58 27.47 22.58
N HIS A 18 -22.48 27.42 23.32
CA HIS A 18 -21.22 26.90 22.84
C HIS A 18 -21.31 25.38 22.86
N ALA A 19 -21.24 24.77 21.67
CA ALA A 19 -21.13 23.33 21.49
C ALA A 19 -19.93 22.79 22.29
N ALA A 20 -20.09 21.68 23.01
CA ALA A 20 -18.98 21.07 23.73
C ALA A 20 -17.99 20.43 22.74
N THR A 21 -16.69 20.52 23.03
CA THR A 21 -15.67 19.83 22.23
C THR A 21 -15.60 18.36 22.61
N LEU A 22 -15.84 17.48 21.64
CA LEU A 22 -15.53 16.06 21.71
C LEU A 22 -14.12 15.80 21.18
N ARG A 23 -13.50 14.73 21.70
CA ARG A 23 -12.13 14.33 21.35
C ARG A 23 -12.04 12.81 21.27
N TRP A 24 -11.51 12.31 20.14
CA TRP A 24 -11.12 10.90 20.06
C TRP A 24 -9.85 10.61 20.88
N PRO A 25 -9.71 9.38 21.41
CA PRO A 25 -8.42 8.82 21.80
C PRO A 25 -7.39 8.91 20.67
N ASP A 26 -6.12 8.72 21.02
CA ASP A 26 -5.03 8.94 20.08
C ASP A 26 -5.04 7.83 19.00
N ILE A 27 -5.40 8.20 17.77
CA ILE A 27 -5.51 7.32 16.61
C ILE A 27 -4.12 6.97 16.06
N ARG A 28 -3.98 5.71 15.65
CA ARG A 28 -2.75 5.07 15.15
C ARG A 28 -2.89 4.46 13.77
N ASP A 29 -4.09 4.06 13.38
CA ASP A 29 -4.43 3.50 12.06
C ASP A 29 -5.95 3.53 11.90
N GLY A 30 -6.47 3.68 10.68
CA GLY A 30 -7.89 3.64 10.36
C GLY A 30 -8.50 4.98 9.93
N SER A 31 -9.83 5.02 9.83
CA SER A 31 -10.59 6.17 9.33
C SER A 31 -11.61 6.68 10.33
N LEU A 32 -11.65 7.99 10.55
CA LEU A 32 -12.71 8.67 11.31
C LEU A 32 -13.70 9.34 10.35
N TYR A 33 -14.93 8.85 10.36
CA TYR A 33 -16.06 9.41 9.61
C TYR A 33 -16.77 10.49 10.41
N LEU A 34 -17.04 11.63 9.78
CA LEU A 34 -17.58 12.85 10.41
C LEU A 34 -18.81 13.36 9.66
N ALA A 35 -19.92 13.54 10.37
CA ALA A 35 -21.20 14.02 9.85
C ALA A 35 -21.59 15.35 10.56
N PRO A 36 -21.09 16.50 10.08
CA PRO A 36 -21.35 17.80 10.69
C PRO A 36 -22.80 18.27 10.44
N GLN A 37 -23.51 18.64 11.52
CA GLN A 37 -24.86 19.23 11.42
C GLN A 37 -24.82 20.74 11.14
N ARG A 38 -23.72 21.41 11.47
CA ARG A 38 -23.43 22.82 11.19
C ARG A 38 -21.96 22.95 10.75
N SER A 39 -21.60 24.02 10.06
CA SER A 39 -20.20 24.25 9.70
C SER A 39 -19.35 24.51 10.95
N ALA A 40 -18.28 23.74 11.13
CA ALA A 40 -17.43 23.77 12.31
C ALA A 40 -16.01 23.30 11.96
N PRO A 41 -14.96 23.76 12.67
CA PRO A 41 -13.62 23.27 12.45
C PRO A 41 -13.42 21.87 13.06
N LEU A 42 -12.82 20.97 12.28
CA LEU A 42 -12.07 19.85 12.82
C LEU A 42 -10.69 20.37 13.25
N GLN A 43 -10.26 20.03 14.47
CA GLN A 43 -8.88 20.19 14.90
C GLN A 43 -8.18 18.83 14.83
N LEU A 44 -7.01 18.80 14.22
CA LEU A 44 -6.11 17.64 14.19
C LEU A 44 -4.80 18.05 14.84
N SER A 45 -4.40 17.37 15.90
CA SER A 45 -3.08 17.51 16.53
C SER A 45 -2.31 16.21 16.51
N TRP A 46 -0.98 16.29 16.56
CA TRP A 46 -0.12 15.12 16.64
C TRP A 46 1.07 15.31 17.57
N VAL A 47 1.51 14.20 18.15
CA VAL A 47 2.69 14.09 19.01
C VAL A 47 3.47 12.83 18.63
N PRO A 48 4.80 12.75 18.88
CA PRO A 48 5.56 11.57 18.52
C PRO A 48 5.17 10.38 19.43
N ALA A 49 5.41 9.17 18.93
CA ALA A 49 5.41 7.96 19.75
C ALA A 49 6.69 7.14 19.57
N TRP A 50 7.07 6.83 18.32
CA TRP A 50 8.27 6.04 18.02
C TRP A 50 8.75 6.36 16.61
N GLN A 51 10.07 6.52 16.40
CA GLN A 51 10.71 6.75 15.09
C GLN A 51 10.09 7.86 14.21
N ALA A 52 9.35 8.81 14.80
CA ALA A 52 8.66 9.87 14.05
C ALA A 52 9.65 10.78 13.31
N ASP A 53 10.84 10.96 13.87
CA ASP A 53 12.02 11.66 13.34
C ASP A 53 12.64 11.00 12.10
N ALA A 54 12.28 9.74 11.80
CA ALA A 54 12.73 8.99 10.63
C ALA A 54 11.63 8.72 9.59
N ASN A 55 10.38 9.14 9.85
CA ASN A 55 9.21 8.73 9.08
C ASN A 55 8.35 9.93 8.67
N GLN A 56 8.17 10.09 7.36
CA GLN A 56 7.14 10.92 6.76
C GLN A 56 5.80 10.20 6.84
N GLU A 57 4.75 10.93 7.19
CA GLU A 57 3.38 10.42 7.29
C GLU A 57 2.42 11.32 6.52
N GLN A 58 1.23 10.82 6.22
CA GLN A 58 0.20 11.56 5.51
C GLN A 58 -1.14 11.40 6.23
N VAL A 59 -1.94 12.46 6.31
CA VAL A 59 -3.33 12.41 6.76
C VAL A 59 -4.21 13.04 5.68
N TYR A 60 -5.32 12.39 5.34
CA TYR A 60 -6.24 12.84 4.29
C TYR A 60 -7.60 13.21 4.89
N LEU A 61 -8.23 14.25 4.35
CA LEU A 61 -9.65 14.56 4.52
C LEU A 61 -10.33 14.40 3.16
N LEU A 62 -11.30 13.50 3.09
CA LEU A 62 -12.14 13.27 1.92
C LEU A 62 -13.55 13.79 2.21
N ASP A 63 -14.19 14.37 1.20
CA ASP A 63 -15.62 14.68 1.26
C ASP A 63 -16.48 13.43 1.03
N ALA A 64 -17.81 13.59 1.12
CA ALA A 64 -18.76 12.48 0.97
C ALA A 64 -18.82 11.86 -0.43
N THR A 65 -18.21 12.49 -1.45
CA THR A 65 -18.10 12.00 -2.83
C THR A 65 -16.76 11.28 -3.09
N GLY A 66 -15.82 11.34 -2.15
CA GLY A 66 -14.47 10.78 -2.30
C GLY A 66 -13.45 11.71 -2.93
N LYS A 67 -13.78 13.00 -3.06
CA LYS A 67 -12.80 14.00 -3.44
C LYS A 67 -11.88 14.30 -2.25
N LEU A 68 -10.59 14.44 -2.52
CA LEU A 68 -9.63 14.95 -1.53
C LEU A 68 -9.92 16.43 -1.28
N ASP A 69 -10.43 16.74 -0.09
CA ASP A 69 -10.75 18.09 0.36
C ASP A 69 -9.52 18.74 1.02
N ALA A 70 -8.76 17.96 1.79
CA ALA A 70 -7.46 18.38 2.31
C ALA A 70 -6.48 17.21 2.49
N GLN A 71 -5.18 17.52 2.47
CA GLN A 71 -4.08 16.60 2.74
C GLN A 71 -3.06 17.28 3.63
N ARG A 72 -2.49 16.55 4.59
CA ARG A 72 -1.30 16.96 5.31
C ARG A 72 -0.22 15.90 5.18
N ILE A 73 0.83 16.22 4.43
CA ILE A 73 2.10 15.50 4.47
C ILE A 73 2.86 16.04 5.68
N ILE A 74 3.32 15.17 6.58
CA ILE A 74 4.06 15.52 7.80
C ILE A 74 5.49 15.01 7.63
N ALA A 75 6.46 15.93 7.58
CA ALA A 75 7.85 15.57 7.39
C ALA A 75 8.44 14.93 8.67
N PRO A 76 9.53 14.13 8.58
CA PRO A 76 10.11 13.45 9.75
C PRO A 76 10.44 14.40 10.92
N HIS A 77 10.99 15.58 10.63
CA HIS A 77 11.32 16.58 11.66
C HIS A 77 10.07 17.20 12.34
N GLU A 78 8.88 17.08 11.76
CA GLU A 78 7.61 17.56 12.30
C GLU A 78 7.01 16.55 13.30
N GLY A 79 7.77 16.20 14.33
CA GLY A 79 7.36 15.20 15.33
C GLY A 79 6.10 15.57 16.11
N ARG A 80 5.80 16.88 16.24
CA ARG A 80 4.58 17.42 16.85
C ARG A 80 3.97 18.53 15.98
N GLY A 81 2.67 18.76 16.10
CA GLY A 81 2.00 19.87 15.44
C GLY A 81 0.49 19.86 15.61
N GLN A 82 -0.15 20.84 14.99
CA GLN A 82 -1.61 20.97 14.94
C GLN A 82 -2.03 21.65 13.63
N LEU A 83 -3.24 21.36 13.18
CA LEU A 83 -3.91 22.04 12.08
C LEU A 83 -5.42 22.05 12.30
N SER A 84 -6.11 22.90 11.54
CA SER A 84 -7.56 22.92 11.48
C SER A 84 -8.04 22.76 10.05
N TRP A 85 -9.09 21.97 9.84
CA TRP A 85 -9.80 21.85 8.58
C TRP A 85 -11.26 22.28 8.78
N PRO A 86 -11.82 23.14 7.91
CA PRO A 86 -13.23 23.53 7.99
C PRO A 86 -14.11 22.37 7.50
N LEU A 87 -15.06 21.93 8.32
CA LEU A 87 -16.12 21.02 7.88
C LEU A 87 -17.38 21.82 7.52
N THR A 88 -18.09 21.40 6.48
CA THR A 88 -19.33 22.03 6.02
C THR A 88 -20.54 21.12 6.23
N ALA A 89 -21.66 21.68 6.70
CA ALA A 89 -22.87 20.91 6.92
C ALA A 89 -23.58 20.47 5.63
N GLY A 90 -24.42 19.44 5.73
CA GLY A 90 -25.34 19.03 4.65
C GLY A 90 -24.70 18.30 3.45
N ASN A 91 -23.37 18.14 3.43
CA ASN A 91 -22.66 17.51 2.33
C ASN A 91 -22.52 15.98 2.42
N GLY A 92 -22.93 15.37 3.53
CA GLY A 92 -22.82 13.93 3.78
C GLY A 92 -21.74 13.64 4.82
N THR A 93 -21.12 12.46 4.72
CA THR A 93 -20.08 12.02 5.66
C THR A 93 -18.68 12.28 5.10
N TYR A 94 -17.92 13.15 5.77
CA TYR A 94 -16.47 13.30 5.55
C TYR A 94 -15.71 12.09 6.10
N GLN A 95 -14.53 11.81 5.56
CA GLN A 95 -13.61 10.78 6.04
C GLN A 95 -12.23 11.38 6.32
N VAL A 96 -11.78 11.31 7.57
CA VAL A 96 -10.36 11.55 7.91
C VAL A 96 -9.64 10.21 7.94
N ALA A 97 -8.76 9.97 6.98
CA ALA A 97 -7.95 8.75 6.92
C ALA A 97 -6.57 8.99 7.55
N ILE A 98 -6.20 8.13 8.51
CA ILE A 98 -4.85 7.99 9.05
C ILE A 98 -4.33 6.63 8.54
N PRO A 99 -3.72 6.62 7.35
CA PRO A 99 -3.42 5.41 6.59
C PRO A 99 -2.23 4.64 7.16
N GLY A 100 -2.50 3.56 7.89
CA GLY A 100 -1.51 2.53 8.17
C GLY A 100 -0.63 2.77 9.41
N TYR A 101 0.55 2.16 9.38
CA TYR A 101 1.40 1.91 10.54
C TYR A 101 2.08 3.18 11.07
N SER A 102 1.31 3.97 11.83
CA SER A 102 1.73 5.29 12.25
C SER A 102 2.95 5.30 13.16
N PHE A 103 3.69 6.42 13.12
CA PHE A 103 4.81 6.78 13.99
C PHE A 103 4.42 7.90 14.99
N ARG A 104 3.31 8.60 14.73
CA ARG A 104 2.72 9.69 15.55
C ARG A 104 1.37 9.30 16.18
N ARG A 105 1.01 9.92 17.28
CA ARG A 105 -0.34 9.83 17.87
C ARG A 105 -1.17 10.97 17.32
N TYR A 106 -2.25 10.66 16.61
CA TYR A 106 -3.14 11.66 16.02
C TYR A 106 -4.38 11.84 16.88
N ARG A 107 -4.74 13.09 17.15
CA ARG A 107 -5.83 13.45 18.05
C ARG A 107 -6.76 14.41 17.34
N LEU A 108 -8.02 13.98 17.24
CA LEU A 108 -9.06 14.70 16.53
C LEU A 108 -10.05 15.28 17.53
N GLU A 109 -10.27 16.58 17.45
CA GLU A 109 -11.22 17.32 18.28
C GLU A 109 -12.22 18.06 17.38
N TYR A 110 -13.50 17.96 17.72
CA TYR A 110 -14.63 18.37 16.89
C TYR A 110 -15.81 18.72 17.80
N ASP A 111 -16.84 19.38 17.28
CA ASP A 111 -17.97 19.78 18.11
C ASP A 111 -18.98 18.64 18.36
N ASP A 112 -19.71 18.74 19.48
CA ASP A 112 -20.73 17.76 19.87
C ASP A 112 -21.95 17.69 18.93
N THR A 113 -22.08 18.64 17.99
CA THR A 113 -23.08 18.64 16.91
C THR A 113 -22.65 17.81 15.70
N THR A 114 -21.38 17.40 15.64
CA THR A 114 -20.84 16.55 14.58
C THR A 114 -20.87 15.09 15.02
N GLY A 115 -21.65 14.25 14.31
CA GLY A 115 -21.66 12.81 14.53
C GLY A 115 -20.34 12.19 14.08
N ALA A 116 -19.75 11.31 14.87
CA ALA A 116 -18.43 10.74 14.58
C ALA A 116 -18.36 9.22 14.79
N GLN A 117 -17.87 8.50 13.78
CA GLN A 117 -17.72 7.05 13.79
C GLN A 117 -16.35 6.64 13.27
N PHE A 118 -15.66 5.78 14.01
CA PHE A 118 -14.32 5.30 13.71
C PHE A 118 -14.37 3.87 13.15
N ALA A 119 -13.67 3.67 12.02
CA ALA A 119 -13.38 2.36 11.45
C ALA A 119 -11.92 1.97 11.73
N PRO A 120 -11.66 1.06 12.69
CA PRO A 120 -10.31 0.56 12.96
C PRO A 120 -9.81 -0.37 11.85
N ALA A 121 -8.50 -0.36 11.61
CA ALA A 121 -7.84 -1.30 10.71
C ALA A 121 -7.80 -2.70 11.34
N LYS A 122 -8.33 -3.71 10.64
CA LYS A 122 -8.45 -5.09 11.16
C LYS A 122 -7.08 -5.70 11.44
N VAL A 123 -6.95 -6.48 12.52
CA VAL A 123 -5.70 -7.07 13.05
C VAL A 123 -4.69 -6.05 13.59
N HIS A 124 -4.62 -4.84 13.05
CA HIS A 124 -3.66 -3.80 13.41
C HIS A 124 -4.11 -2.97 14.63
N PHE A 125 -3.16 -2.52 15.46
CA PHE A 125 -3.50 -1.57 16.52
C PHE A 125 -3.88 -0.22 15.91
N SER A 126 -5.08 0.24 16.26
CA SER A 126 -5.75 1.38 15.63
C SER A 126 -5.86 2.58 16.57
N LEU A 127 -5.84 2.35 17.89
CA LEU A 127 -5.85 3.38 18.94
C LEU A 127 -4.73 3.14 19.97
N GLU A 128 -4.35 4.22 20.68
CA GLU A 128 -3.57 4.19 21.92
C GLU A 128 -4.36 4.92 23.02
N LEU A 129 -4.61 4.24 24.14
CA LEU A 129 -5.44 4.75 25.24
C LEU A 129 -4.58 5.18 26.43
N ASP A 130 -4.72 6.43 26.87
CA ASP A 130 -4.12 6.99 28.09
C ASP A 130 -5.01 6.79 29.34
N ARG A 131 -6.30 6.52 29.13
CA ARG A 131 -7.33 6.41 30.17
C ARG A 131 -8.44 5.43 29.77
N ALA A 132 -9.24 5.02 30.76
CA ALA A 132 -10.46 4.25 30.54
C ALA A 132 -11.34 4.92 29.47
N THR A 133 -11.69 4.16 28.45
CA THR A 133 -12.46 4.62 27.29
C THR A 133 -13.63 3.68 27.06
N THR A 134 -14.78 4.25 26.73
CA THR A 134 -15.98 3.53 26.31
C THR A 134 -16.29 3.91 24.86
N LEU A 135 -16.58 2.91 24.04
CA LEU A 135 -17.13 3.08 22.71
C LEU A 135 -18.49 2.39 22.62
N TYR A 136 -19.23 2.71 21.58
CA TYR A 136 -20.49 2.08 21.22
C TYR A 136 -20.40 1.59 19.79
N PHE A 137 -21.13 0.52 19.45
CA PHE A 137 -21.34 0.08 18.07
C PHE A 137 -22.75 -0.49 17.91
N ARG A 138 -23.21 -0.65 16.67
CA ARG A 138 -24.54 -1.16 16.35
C ARG A 138 -24.46 -2.40 15.48
N VAL A 139 -25.26 -3.40 15.82
CA VAL A 139 -25.51 -4.60 15.00
C VAL A 139 -26.97 -4.54 14.55
N LYS A 140 -27.24 -4.66 13.25
CA LYS A 140 -28.62 -4.58 12.74
C LYS A 140 -29.39 -5.87 12.96
N ALA A 141 -30.71 -5.77 12.89
CA ALA A 141 -31.59 -6.93 12.86
C ALA A 141 -31.14 -7.97 11.80
N GLY A 142 -30.97 -9.22 12.23
CA GLY A 142 -30.56 -10.36 11.38
C GLY A 142 -29.06 -10.49 11.12
N GLU A 143 -28.22 -9.53 11.48
CA GLU A 143 -26.76 -9.63 11.27
C GLU A 143 -26.13 -10.67 12.23
N THR A 144 -25.16 -11.44 11.72
CA THR A 144 -24.34 -12.37 12.52
C THR A 144 -22.99 -11.72 12.79
N ALA A 145 -22.95 -10.89 13.83
CA ALA A 145 -21.78 -10.09 14.16
C ALA A 145 -20.78 -10.83 15.07
N VAL A 146 -19.50 -10.59 14.84
CA VAL A 146 -18.39 -11.06 15.68
C VAL A 146 -17.53 -9.86 16.06
N LEU A 147 -17.25 -9.69 17.36
CA LEU A 147 -16.20 -8.77 17.78
C LEU A 147 -14.88 -9.55 17.83
N ALA A 148 -13.87 -9.03 17.15
CA ALA A 148 -12.51 -9.55 17.23
C ALA A 148 -11.56 -8.46 17.77
N GLY A 149 -10.42 -8.91 18.28
CA GLY A 149 -9.36 -8.03 18.77
C GLY A 149 -8.03 -8.76 18.91
N LYS A 150 -6.94 -7.99 18.98
CA LYS A 150 -5.58 -8.55 19.09
C LYS A 150 -4.76 -7.81 20.14
N TYR A 151 -4.00 -8.56 20.94
CA TYR A 151 -3.03 -7.99 21.86
C TYR A 151 -1.81 -7.42 21.10
N HIS A 152 -1.45 -6.18 21.42
CA HIS A 152 -0.27 -5.46 20.90
C HIS A 152 0.44 -4.68 22.02
N ASP A 153 0.71 -5.33 23.16
CA ASP A 153 1.36 -4.69 24.32
C ASP A 153 0.58 -3.51 24.93
N GLY A 154 -0.71 -3.74 25.19
CA GLY A 154 -1.61 -2.73 25.76
C GLY A 154 -2.84 -3.33 26.44
N VAL A 155 -4.03 -3.02 25.94
CA VAL A 155 -5.30 -3.53 26.49
C VAL A 155 -5.36 -5.06 26.43
N ARG A 156 -5.80 -5.68 27.53
CA ARG A 156 -5.83 -7.16 27.68
C ARG A 156 -7.21 -7.78 27.64
N ASN A 157 -8.29 -7.01 27.86
CA ASN A 157 -9.64 -7.52 27.68
C ASN A 157 -10.55 -6.45 27.09
N LEU A 158 -11.53 -6.90 26.32
CA LEU A 158 -12.67 -6.13 25.86
C LEU A 158 -13.91 -6.64 26.60
N THR A 159 -14.68 -5.74 27.21
CA THR A 159 -15.98 -6.09 27.81
C THR A 159 -17.10 -5.42 27.03
N LEU A 160 -18.18 -6.18 26.82
CA LEU A 160 -19.33 -5.75 26.05
C LEU A 160 -20.58 -5.82 26.90
N GLU A 161 -21.49 -4.87 26.69
CA GLU A 161 -22.82 -4.86 27.27
C GLU A 161 -23.82 -4.36 26.24
N ARG A 162 -24.81 -5.19 25.89
CA ARG A 162 -25.93 -4.77 25.05
C ARG A 162 -26.79 -3.79 25.86
N VAL A 163 -27.02 -2.60 25.30
CA VAL A 163 -27.63 -1.47 26.02
C VAL A 163 -29.08 -1.77 26.41
N ASP A 164 -29.81 -2.49 25.55
CA ASP A 164 -31.27 -2.66 25.68
C ASP A 164 -31.68 -3.64 26.79
N ASP A 165 -30.84 -4.63 27.11
CA ASP A 165 -31.14 -5.69 28.08
C ASP A 165 -29.99 -6.04 29.03
N GLY A 166 -28.89 -5.27 29.00
CA GLY A 166 -27.72 -5.47 29.86
C GLY A 166 -26.93 -6.76 29.60
N LYS A 167 -27.16 -7.47 28.48
CA LYS A 167 -26.45 -8.73 28.20
C LYS A 167 -24.95 -8.49 28.03
N ARG A 168 -24.15 -9.13 28.89
CA ARG A 168 -22.69 -8.96 28.92
C ARG A 168 -21.93 -10.08 28.22
N LEU A 169 -20.81 -9.72 27.59
CA LEU A 169 -19.79 -10.62 27.03
C LEU A 169 -18.39 -10.10 27.40
N ARG A 170 -17.39 -10.98 27.33
CA ARG A 170 -15.97 -10.62 27.53
C ARG A 170 -15.13 -11.33 26.47
N LEU A 171 -14.15 -10.62 25.94
CA LEU A 171 -13.09 -11.15 25.09
C LEU A 171 -11.75 -10.87 25.75
N ALA A 172 -11.03 -11.92 26.13
CA ALA A 172 -9.64 -11.81 26.54
C ALA A 172 -8.75 -11.71 25.29
N LEU A 173 -7.74 -10.83 25.33
CA LEU A 173 -6.77 -10.66 24.24
C LEU A 173 -5.47 -11.35 24.65
N LEU A 174 -5.13 -12.42 23.94
CA LEU A 174 -3.98 -13.28 24.20
C LEU A 174 -2.80 -12.88 23.32
N GLU A 175 -1.60 -13.25 23.75
CA GLU A 175 -0.40 -13.12 22.93
C GLU A 175 -0.34 -14.28 21.93
N HIS A 176 -0.26 -13.96 20.63
CA HIS A 176 -0.18 -14.93 19.55
C HIS A 176 1.12 -14.79 18.78
N ARG A 177 1.84 -15.90 18.57
CA ARG A 177 3.13 -15.91 17.86
C ARG A 177 3.02 -15.39 16.42
N ALA A 178 1.96 -15.74 15.69
CA ALA A 178 1.75 -15.22 14.35
C ALA A 178 0.98 -13.90 14.39
N TYR A 179 1.42 -12.91 13.62
CA TYR A 179 0.82 -11.58 13.64
C TYR A 179 -0.66 -11.61 13.21
N TRP A 180 -1.01 -12.46 12.25
CA TRP A 180 -2.39 -12.60 11.76
C TRP A 180 -3.35 -13.35 12.69
N GLN A 181 -2.87 -13.95 13.80
CA GLN A 181 -3.73 -14.61 14.79
C GLN A 181 -4.29 -13.59 15.80
N PHE A 182 -5.55 -13.77 16.18
CA PHE A 182 -6.29 -12.86 17.05
C PHE A 182 -7.41 -13.62 17.78
N ASP A 183 -8.03 -12.96 18.76
CA ASP A 183 -9.11 -13.52 19.57
C ASP A 183 -10.45 -12.93 19.13
N GLN A 184 -11.54 -13.68 19.27
CA GLN A 184 -12.87 -13.24 18.85
C GLN A 184 -14.00 -13.78 19.74
N VAL A 185 -15.13 -13.07 19.78
CA VAL A 185 -16.36 -13.47 20.47
C VAL A 185 -17.58 -13.20 19.58
N ASN A 186 -18.42 -14.23 19.42
CA ASN A 186 -19.66 -14.12 18.65
C ASN A 186 -20.70 -13.30 19.41
N LEU A 187 -21.37 -12.38 18.73
CA LEU A 187 -22.47 -11.60 19.30
C LEU A 187 -23.80 -12.33 19.09
N PRO A 188 -24.69 -12.40 20.09
CA PRO A 188 -26.00 -13.04 19.94
C PRO A 188 -26.88 -12.33 18.91
N ALA A 189 -27.17 -13.03 17.82
CA ALA A 189 -28.09 -12.58 16.76
C ALA A 189 -29.48 -12.20 17.33
N SER A 190 -30.18 -11.32 16.61
CA SER A 190 -31.45 -10.73 17.05
C SER A 190 -32.30 -10.30 15.87
N ALA A 191 -33.62 -10.35 16.03
CA ALA A 191 -34.59 -9.83 15.07
C ALA A 191 -34.80 -8.30 15.17
N GLN A 192 -34.08 -7.63 16.08
CA GLN A 192 -34.07 -6.17 16.29
C GLN A 192 -32.64 -5.65 16.24
N ASP A 193 -32.47 -4.40 15.80
CA ASP A 193 -31.21 -3.65 15.93
C ASP A 193 -30.77 -3.63 17.40
N GLN A 194 -29.45 -3.73 17.63
CA GLN A 194 -28.83 -3.75 18.96
C GLN A 194 -27.77 -2.67 19.05
N THR A 195 -27.80 -1.88 20.13
CA THR A 195 -26.64 -1.05 20.50
C THR A 195 -25.80 -1.78 21.55
N TRP A 196 -24.50 -1.87 21.34
CA TRP A 196 -23.55 -2.46 22.27
C TRP A 196 -22.58 -1.41 22.79
N ARG A 197 -22.36 -1.41 24.11
CA ARG A 197 -21.29 -0.66 24.79
C ARG A 197 -20.06 -1.55 24.88
N LEU A 198 -18.91 -1.03 24.45
CA LEU A 198 -17.59 -1.65 24.48
C LEU A 198 -16.69 -0.88 25.45
N ASN A 199 -16.08 -1.56 26.44
CA ASN A 199 -15.09 -0.97 27.33
C ASN A 199 -13.76 -1.74 27.25
N PHE A 200 -12.66 -1.01 27.40
CA PHE A 200 -11.30 -1.53 27.31
C PHE A 200 -10.70 -1.70 28.73
N GLU A 201 -10.25 -2.91 29.07
CA GLU A 201 -9.52 -3.18 30.31
C GLU A 201 -8.00 -3.00 30.09
N GLY A 202 -7.49 -1.83 30.45
CA GLY A 202 -6.06 -1.46 30.39
C GLY A 202 -5.81 -0.11 29.72
N THR A 203 -4.53 0.19 29.48
CA THR A 203 -4.05 1.35 28.72
C THR A 203 -3.03 0.90 27.67
N GLY A 204 -2.60 1.81 26.79
CA GLY A 204 -1.68 1.51 25.69
C GLY A 204 -2.40 1.15 24.40
N LYS A 205 -1.74 0.38 23.53
CA LYS A 205 -2.21 0.05 22.17
C LYS A 205 -3.44 -0.87 22.20
N VAL A 206 -4.31 -0.70 21.20
CA VAL A 206 -5.56 -1.49 21.06
C VAL A 206 -5.83 -1.84 19.60
N ALA A 207 -6.12 -3.11 19.33
CA ALA A 207 -6.71 -3.59 18.09
C ALA A 207 -8.06 -4.26 18.37
N PHE A 208 -9.11 -3.81 17.69
CA PHE A 208 -10.48 -4.31 17.79
C PHE A 208 -11.22 -4.02 16.48
N TRP A 209 -12.16 -4.86 16.07
CA TRP A 209 -12.99 -4.65 14.89
C TRP A 209 -14.25 -5.53 14.93
N LEU A 210 -15.17 -5.28 13.99
CA LEU A 210 -16.33 -6.14 13.74
C LEU A 210 -16.21 -6.89 12.41
N ASP A 211 -16.68 -8.13 12.43
CA ASP A 211 -16.99 -8.94 11.26
C ASP A 211 -18.49 -9.26 11.23
N GLY A 212 -19.05 -9.45 10.03
CA GLY A 212 -20.48 -9.76 9.84
C GLY A 212 -21.46 -8.60 10.12
N SER A 213 -20.94 -7.41 10.42
CA SER A 213 -21.67 -6.15 10.61
C SER A 213 -20.77 -4.96 10.23
N ALA A 214 -21.28 -3.74 10.32
CA ALA A 214 -20.52 -2.53 10.03
C ALA A 214 -19.37 -2.34 11.03
N ASN A 215 -18.14 -2.23 10.54
CA ASN A 215 -16.95 -2.00 11.37
C ASN A 215 -16.84 -0.53 11.81
N LEU A 216 -17.81 -0.05 12.57
CA LEU A 216 -17.97 1.34 12.96
C LEU A 216 -18.26 1.47 14.46
N PHE A 217 -17.49 2.32 15.13
CA PHE A 217 -17.58 2.57 16.57
C PHE A 217 -17.70 4.06 16.86
N ALA A 218 -18.43 4.46 17.88
CA ALA A 218 -18.61 5.85 18.27
C ALA A 218 -18.33 6.09 19.76
N LEU A 219 -18.01 7.34 20.13
CA LEU A 219 -17.93 7.75 21.55
C LEU A 219 -19.31 7.87 22.21
N ARG A 220 -20.38 8.08 21.42
CA ARG A 220 -21.75 8.25 21.91
C ARG A 220 -22.71 7.37 21.09
N PRO A 221 -23.74 6.74 21.68
CA PRO A 221 -24.64 5.85 20.95
C PRO A 221 -25.43 6.56 19.84
N GLN A 222 -25.78 7.84 20.02
CA GLN A 222 -26.50 8.63 19.01
C GLN A 222 -25.70 8.93 17.74
N ASP A 223 -24.37 8.77 17.75
CA ASP A 223 -23.51 9.00 16.59
C ASP A 223 -23.52 7.81 15.60
N LEU A 224 -24.10 6.66 15.99
CA LEU A 224 -24.15 5.40 15.22
C LEU A 224 -25.17 5.40 14.06
N ALA A 225 -25.30 6.52 13.35
CA ALA A 225 -26.09 6.63 12.13
C ALA A 225 -25.43 5.87 10.96
N PRO A 226 -26.17 5.42 9.93
CA PRO A 226 -25.55 4.92 8.70
C PRO A 226 -24.67 6.00 8.07
N LEU A 227 -23.51 5.62 7.51
CA LEU A 227 -22.67 6.57 6.76
C LEU A 227 -23.39 7.03 5.49
N VAL A 228 -23.28 8.31 5.16
CA VAL A 228 -23.88 8.91 3.96
C VAL A 228 -22.77 9.22 2.96
N HIS A 229 -22.39 8.22 2.18
CA HIS A 229 -21.58 8.39 0.98
C HIS A 229 -22.47 8.73 -0.22
N ARG A 230 -21.96 9.57 -1.10
CA ARG A 230 -22.56 9.91 -2.40
C ARG A 230 -21.69 9.33 -3.51
N ASP A 231 -22.28 9.07 -4.67
CA ASP A 231 -21.49 8.68 -5.84
C ASP A 231 -20.47 9.78 -6.18
N GLY A 232 -19.27 9.36 -6.55
CA GLY A 232 -18.22 10.28 -6.99
C GLY A 232 -18.26 10.56 -8.49
N GLN A 233 -17.50 11.56 -8.91
CA GLN A 233 -17.32 11.95 -10.31
C GLN A 233 -15.82 11.96 -10.61
N VAL A 234 -15.43 11.40 -11.75
CA VAL A 234 -14.03 11.18 -12.12
C VAL A 234 -13.80 11.68 -13.54
N ILE A 235 -12.90 12.65 -13.72
CA ILE A 235 -12.57 13.24 -15.02
C ILE A 235 -11.15 12.82 -15.41
N LEU A 236 -11.06 11.95 -16.41
CA LEU A 236 -9.80 11.44 -16.95
C LEU A 236 -9.53 12.06 -18.31
N ARG A 237 -8.32 12.58 -18.54
CA ARG A 237 -7.92 13.15 -19.85
C ARG A 237 -6.55 12.63 -20.27
N SER A 238 -6.53 11.71 -21.24
CA SER A 238 -5.26 11.23 -21.82
C SER A 238 -4.80 12.19 -22.92
N SER A 239 -3.50 12.45 -22.98
CA SER A 239 -2.86 13.09 -24.13
C SER A 239 -2.13 12.06 -25.01
N ALA A 240 -1.61 12.48 -26.17
CA ALA A 240 -0.74 11.66 -27.01
C ALA A 240 0.74 11.66 -26.56
N LYS A 241 1.10 12.43 -25.52
CA LYS A 241 2.47 12.53 -25.00
C LYS A 241 2.86 11.24 -24.29
N VAL A 242 3.86 10.54 -24.83
CA VAL A 242 4.56 9.45 -24.12
C VAL A 242 5.46 10.03 -23.04
N LEU A 243 5.43 9.45 -21.83
CA LEU A 243 6.29 9.83 -20.69
C LEU A 243 7.48 8.88 -20.52
N GLY A 244 7.31 7.62 -20.92
CA GLY A 244 8.33 6.59 -20.78
C GLY A 244 7.78 5.19 -21.10
N PRO A 245 8.60 4.15 -20.95
CA PRO A 245 8.10 2.79 -20.88
C PRO A 245 7.25 2.59 -19.62
N THR A 246 6.39 1.58 -19.63
CA THR A 246 5.89 0.99 -18.39
C THR A 246 6.98 0.16 -17.71
N PRO A 247 7.03 0.08 -16.37
CA PRO A 247 7.92 -0.85 -15.68
C PRO A 247 7.58 -2.31 -16.03
N ARG A 248 8.60 -3.16 -15.94
CA ARG A 248 8.43 -4.61 -15.99
C ARG A 248 7.82 -5.09 -14.68
N LEU A 249 6.63 -5.67 -14.76
CA LEU A 249 5.94 -6.22 -13.61
C LEU A 249 6.45 -7.63 -13.31
N GLY A 250 6.91 -7.85 -12.09
CA GLY A 250 7.56 -9.10 -11.69
C GLY A 250 7.17 -9.59 -10.30
N ASN A 251 7.81 -10.69 -9.91
CA ASN A 251 7.75 -11.22 -8.56
C ASN A 251 9.16 -11.60 -8.12
N ASN A 252 9.40 -11.62 -6.80
CA ASN A 252 10.48 -12.41 -6.27
C ASN A 252 10.15 -13.91 -6.47
N LEU A 253 11.16 -14.70 -6.86
CA LEU A 253 11.05 -16.09 -7.25
C LEU A 253 11.80 -17.01 -6.26
N PRO A 254 11.34 -18.26 -6.07
CA PRO A 254 11.91 -19.17 -5.08
C PRO A 254 13.37 -19.54 -5.41
N TYR A 255 14.18 -19.69 -4.36
CA TYR A 255 15.55 -20.20 -4.45
C TYR A 255 15.60 -21.74 -4.59
N VAL A 256 14.77 -22.28 -5.48
CA VAL A 256 14.69 -23.71 -5.79
C VAL A 256 14.01 -23.88 -7.15
N MET A 257 14.33 -24.98 -7.85
CA MET A 257 13.59 -25.37 -9.04
C MET A 257 12.09 -25.52 -8.72
N PRO A 258 11.19 -24.74 -9.34
CA PRO A 258 9.75 -24.91 -9.15
C PRO A 258 9.31 -26.28 -9.68
N PRO A 259 8.37 -26.98 -9.02
CA PRO A 259 7.87 -28.25 -9.53
C PRO A 259 7.00 -28.01 -10.78
N PRO A 260 6.98 -28.92 -11.78
CA PRO A 260 6.19 -28.74 -12.99
C PRO A 260 4.69 -28.50 -12.77
N SER A 261 4.14 -29.02 -11.67
CA SER A 261 2.77 -28.79 -11.21
C SER A 261 2.45 -27.31 -10.88
N SER A 262 3.47 -26.48 -10.66
CA SER A 262 3.31 -25.02 -10.46
C SER A 262 3.39 -24.21 -11.76
N HIS A 263 3.88 -24.78 -12.87
CA HIS A 263 4.19 -23.99 -14.07
C HIS A 263 2.98 -23.23 -14.63
N ALA A 264 1.79 -23.84 -14.62
CA ALA A 264 0.58 -23.22 -15.15
C ALA A 264 0.14 -21.96 -14.36
N VAL A 265 0.34 -21.93 -13.03
CA VAL A 265 0.03 -20.72 -12.25
C VAL A 265 1.13 -19.65 -12.39
N ILE A 266 2.38 -20.04 -12.67
CA ILE A 266 3.46 -19.09 -12.97
C ILE A 266 3.23 -18.44 -14.35
N ASP A 267 2.89 -19.24 -15.37
CA ASP A 267 2.51 -18.75 -16.71
C ASP A 267 1.35 -17.74 -16.65
N ALA A 268 0.34 -18.04 -15.82
CA ALA A 268 -0.86 -17.22 -15.68
C ALA A 268 -0.60 -15.81 -15.13
N LEU A 269 0.49 -15.60 -14.40
CA LEU A 269 0.89 -14.29 -13.86
C LEU A 269 1.59 -13.38 -14.89
N GLN A 270 2.04 -13.94 -16.02
CA GLN A 270 2.70 -13.23 -17.13
C GLN A 270 3.83 -12.28 -16.68
N LEU A 271 4.74 -12.80 -15.85
CA LEU A 271 5.83 -12.04 -15.26
C LEU A 271 6.84 -11.57 -16.32
N GLN A 272 7.23 -10.30 -16.23
CA GLN A 272 8.18 -9.64 -17.14
C GLN A 272 9.57 -9.41 -16.50
N ALA A 273 9.65 -9.59 -15.17
CA ALA A 273 10.85 -9.46 -14.38
C ALA A 273 10.85 -10.45 -13.20
N ALA A 274 12.03 -10.69 -12.62
CA ALA A 274 12.20 -11.47 -11.40
C ALA A 274 13.04 -10.76 -10.34
N GLY A 275 12.74 -11.04 -9.07
CA GLY A 275 13.68 -10.86 -7.97
C GLY A 275 14.22 -12.21 -7.50
N TYR A 276 15.52 -12.32 -7.26
CA TYR A 276 16.16 -13.52 -6.73
C TYR A 276 16.92 -13.21 -5.44
N TYR A 277 17.16 -14.25 -4.65
CA TYR A 277 18.28 -14.28 -3.70
C TYR A 277 19.41 -15.10 -4.31
N THR A 278 20.66 -14.77 -3.97
CA THR A 278 21.79 -15.70 -4.08
C THR A 278 22.33 -15.96 -2.67
N PHE A 279 22.53 -17.22 -2.31
CA PHE A 279 23.00 -17.60 -0.98
C PHE A 279 24.46 -18.06 -1.02
N ALA A 280 25.35 -17.20 -0.53
CA ALA A 280 26.79 -17.38 -0.64
C ALA A 280 27.31 -18.66 0.04
N ASP A 281 26.71 -19.06 1.16
CA ASP A 281 27.02 -20.31 1.85
C ASP A 281 26.49 -21.55 1.09
N VAL A 282 25.48 -21.40 0.23
CA VAL A 282 25.02 -22.48 -0.66
C VAL A 282 25.98 -22.61 -1.84
N LEU A 283 26.30 -21.51 -2.54
CA LEU A 283 27.22 -21.54 -3.68
C LEU A 283 28.63 -22.03 -3.29
N ALA A 284 29.13 -21.64 -2.11
CA ALA A 284 30.39 -22.15 -1.57
C ALA A 284 30.42 -23.67 -1.34
N ARG A 285 29.25 -24.32 -1.23
CA ARG A 285 29.10 -25.78 -1.07
C ARG A 285 28.62 -26.49 -2.35
N LYS A 286 27.93 -25.76 -3.23
CA LYS A 286 27.29 -26.26 -4.47
C LYS A 286 27.42 -25.20 -5.57
N PRO A 287 28.58 -25.10 -6.23
CA PRO A 287 28.76 -24.25 -7.40
C PRO A 287 27.71 -24.56 -8.48
N ARG A 288 27.25 -23.53 -9.19
CA ARG A 288 26.19 -23.56 -10.21
C ARG A 288 24.83 -24.09 -9.74
N TYR A 289 24.55 -24.08 -8.44
CA TYR A 289 23.24 -24.50 -7.91
C TYR A 289 22.07 -23.72 -8.54
N GLU A 290 22.29 -22.45 -8.87
CA GLU A 290 21.26 -21.55 -9.39
C GLU A 290 20.99 -21.70 -10.90
N LEU A 291 21.97 -22.19 -11.66
CA LEU A 291 21.90 -22.22 -13.13
C LEU A 291 20.62 -22.91 -13.64
N PRO A 292 20.21 -24.10 -13.15
CA PRO A 292 19.05 -24.79 -13.71
C PRO A 292 17.73 -24.02 -13.56
N PHE A 293 17.49 -23.38 -12.40
CA PHE A 293 16.23 -22.65 -12.20
C PHE A 293 16.26 -21.27 -12.87
N ARG A 294 17.41 -20.57 -12.88
CA ARG A 294 17.56 -19.33 -13.65
C ARG A 294 17.37 -19.57 -15.15
N GLN A 295 17.92 -20.66 -15.68
CA GLN A 295 17.69 -21.09 -17.06
C GLN A 295 16.22 -21.42 -17.33
N LEU A 296 15.52 -22.13 -16.43
CA LEU A 296 14.08 -22.37 -16.57
C LEU A 296 13.28 -21.05 -16.66
N TYR A 297 13.57 -20.08 -15.80
CA TYR A 297 12.88 -18.78 -15.81
C TYR A 297 13.17 -17.96 -17.08
N GLN A 298 14.39 -18.02 -17.59
CA GLN A 298 14.76 -17.37 -18.85
C GLN A 298 14.13 -18.05 -20.08
N GLU A 299 14.22 -19.38 -20.18
CA GLU A 299 13.85 -20.13 -21.39
C GLU A 299 12.37 -20.49 -21.45
N ARG A 300 11.77 -20.95 -20.34
CA ARG A 300 10.35 -21.36 -20.32
C ARG A 300 9.41 -20.20 -20.03
N PHE A 301 9.79 -19.29 -19.13
CA PHE A 301 8.93 -18.20 -18.69
C PHE A 301 9.26 -16.84 -19.34
N GLY A 302 10.31 -16.76 -20.17
CA GLY A 302 10.67 -15.55 -20.91
C GLY A 302 11.16 -14.39 -20.04
N ILE A 303 11.63 -14.68 -18.82
CA ILE A 303 12.08 -13.64 -17.89
C ILE A 303 13.53 -13.29 -18.20
N HIS A 304 13.71 -12.17 -18.90
CA HIS A 304 15.01 -11.66 -19.34
C HIS A 304 15.55 -10.49 -18.50
N HIS A 305 14.84 -10.07 -17.46
CA HIS A 305 15.27 -8.98 -16.59
C HIS A 305 15.11 -9.43 -15.14
N ASP A 306 16.19 -9.36 -14.36
CA ASP A 306 16.13 -9.73 -12.95
C ASP A 306 17.04 -8.87 -12.08
N ILE A 307 16.76 -8.89 -10.78
CA ILE A 307 17.64 -8.40 -9.73
C ILE A 307 17.88 -9.50 -8.71
N THR A 308 19.15 -9.78 -8.43
CA THR A 308 19.57 -10.72 -7.39
C THR A 308 20.09 -9.98 -6.17
N LEU A 309 19.59 -10.34 -4.99
CA LEU A 309 20.10 -9.87 -3.70
C LEU A 309 21.07 -10.90 -3.11
N MET A 310 22.29 -10.47 -2.79
CA MET A 310 23.29 -11.32 -2.16
C MET A 310 23.07 -11.45 -0.65
N ALA A 311 22.97 -12.68 -0.17
CA ALA A 311 22.77 -13.01 1.24
C ALA A 311 23.43 -14.36 1.59
N ALA A 312 23.21 -14.84 2.81
CA ALA A 312 23.38 -16.25 3.19
C ALA A 312 22.02 -16.86 3.57
N THR A 313 21.97 -18.20 3.67
CA THR A 313 20.78 -18.99 4.04
C THR A 313 20.03 -18.36 5.22
N GLY A 314 18.70 -18.27 5.09
CA GLY A 314 17.85 -17.55 6.04
C GLY A 314 17.72 -16.05 5.74
N ARG A 315 18.11 -15.60 4.54
CA ARG A 315 18.14 -14.18 4.14
C ARG A 315 19.01 -13.33 5.09
N LYS A 316 20.18 -13.86 5.47
CA LYS A 316 21.17 -13.13 6.28
C LYS A 316 22.01 -12.21 5.37
N SER A 317 21.85 -10.91 5.50
CA SER A 317 22.28 -9.94 4.49
C SER A 317 23.53 -9.11 4.84
N ASP A 318 23.97 -9.15 6.10
CA ASP A 318 25.20 -8.52 6.63
C ASP A 318 26.47 -9.30 6.24
N LEU A 319 26.65 -9.56 4.94
CA LEU A 319 27.81 -10.27 4.42
C LEU A 319 29.10 -9.42 4.57
N MET A 320 30.17 -10.09 5.01
CA MET A 320 31.51 -9.50 5.13
C MET A 320 32.43 -10.09 4.08
N ARG A 321 33.51 -9.37 3.72
CA ARG A 321 34.49 -9.88 2.75
C ARG A 321 35.14 -11.17 3.27
N SER A 322 35.07 -12.23 2.47
CA SER A 322 35.65 -13.54 2.79
C SER A 322 35.88 -14.33 1.51
N ARG A 323 36.81 -15.29 1.50
CA ARG A 323 37.05 -16.14 0.31
C ARG A 323 35.77 -16.88 -0.14
N ALA A 324 34.87 -17.21 0.79
CA ALA A 324 33.60 -17.86 0.49
C ALA A 324 32.63 -16.90 -0.25
N ASN A 325 32.47 -15.67 0.23
CA ASN A 325 31.58 -14.68 -0.39
C ASN A 325 32.16 -14.17 -1.72
N ASP A 326 33.47 -13.94 -1.78
CA ASP A 326 34.20 -13.62 -3.01
C ASP A 326 34.03 -14.74 -4.06
N GLY A 327 34.05 -16.01 -3.65
CA GLY A 327 33.82 -17.17 -4.54
C GLY A 327 32.35 -17.38 -4.96
N ALA A 328 31.39 -17.06 -4.08
CA ALA A 328 29.98 -17.10 -4.42
C ALA A 328 29.60 -16.06 -5.47
N LEU A 329 30.15 -14.85 -5.37
CA LEU A 329 29.97 -13.82 -6.40
C LEU A 329 30.54 -14.28 -7.75
N ASP A 330 31.71 -14.93 -7.78
CA ASP A 330 32.26 -15.50 -9.02
C ASP A 330 31.39 -16.59 -9.63
N ASP A 331 30.74 -17.44 -8.81
CA ASP A 331 29.85 -18.50 -9.30
C ASP A 331 28.51 -17.94 -9.83
N TRP A 332 27.97 -16.89 -9.20
CA TRP A 332 26.82 -16.15 -9.73
C TRP A 332 27.15 -15.42 -11.05
N LEU A 333 28.36 -14.85 -11.17
CA LEU A 333 28.86 -14.22 -12.39
C LEU A 333 29.06 -15.27 -13.50
N ALA A 334 29.71 -16.39 -13.19
CA ALA A 334 29.88 -17.53 -14.10
C ALA A 334 28.53 -18.08 -14.59
N THR A 335 27.55 -18.20 -13.68
CA THR A 335 26.19 -18.61 -13.98
C THR A 335 25.51 -17.62 -14.93
N SER A 336 25.64 -16.31 -14.68
CA SER A 336 25.05 -15.27 -15.54
C SER A 336 25.68 -15.25 -16.94
N VAL A 337 26.99 -15.48 -17.06
CA VAL A 337 27.66 -15.69 -18.36
C VAL A 337 27.15 -16.96 -19.07
N ALA A 338 26.92 -18.05 -18.32
CA ALA A 338 26.40 -19.30 -18.87
C ALA A 338 24.95 -19.20 -19.39
N LEU A 339 24.16 -18.21 -18.96
CA LEU A 339 22.83 -17.86 -19.53
C LEU A 339 22.92 -17.19 -20.92
N GLY A 340 24.12 -17.11 -21.51
CA GLY A 340 24.32 -16.78 -22.92
C GLY A 340 24.04 -15.32 -23.31
N GLY A 341 24.09 -14.39 -22.36
CA GLY A 341 23.89 -12.95 -22.60
C GLY A 341 22.47 -12.54 -23.01
N LYS A 342 21.47 -13.40 -22.78
CA LYS A 342 20.07 -13.15 -23.13
C LYS A 342 19.30 -12.49 -21.96
N GLY A 343 19.76 -11.34 -21.50
CA GLY A 343 19.07 -10.60 -20.45
C GLY A 343 19.81 -9.41 -19.86
N LEU A 344 19.22 -8.86 -18.80
CA LEU A 344 19.77 -7.79 -17.96
C LEU A 344 19.67 -8.25 -16.50
N HIS A 345 20.82 -8.50 -15.88
CA HIS A 345 20.95 -9.17 -14.60
C HIS A 345 21.55 -8.21 -13.58
N TYR A 346 20.69 -7.55 -12.81
CA TYR A 346 21.13 -6.68 -11.73
C TYR A 346 21.59 -7.51 -10.53
N ILE A 347 22.64 -7.08 -9.86
CA ILE A 347 23.05 -7.59 -8.55
C ILE A 347 23.15 -6.45 -7.54
N ALA A 348 22.48 -6.61 -6.41
CA ALA A 348 22.73 -5.81 -5.21
C ALA A 348 23.47 -6.70 -4.19
N PHE A 349 24.58 -6.18 -3.65
CA PHE A 349 25.47 -6.95 -2.79
C PHE A 349 24.92 -7.22 -1.38
N ALA A 350 23.72 -6.70 -1.07
CA ALA A 350 23.01 -7.01 0.16
C ALA A 350 21.51 -6.81 -0.05
N ASP A 351 20.72 -7.58 0.68
CA ASP A 351 19.31 -7.30 0.96
C ASP A 351 19.21 -6.33 2.16
N GLU A 352 18.55 -5.18 1.96
CA GLU A 352 18.27 -4.18 2.99
C GLU A 352 19.49 -3.75 3.84
N PRO A 353 20.60 -3.27 3.25
CA PRO A 353 21.84 -3.01 4.01
C PRO A 353 21.69 -1.90 5.05
N ASN A 354 20.80 -0.93 4.81
CA ASN A 354 20.47 0.10 5.80
C ASN A 354 19.75 -0.46 7.03
N LEU A 355 19.00 -1.56 6.91
CA LEU A 355 18.44 -2.30 8.05
C LEU A 355 19.49 -3.20 8.73
N ASN A 356 20.29 -3.90 7.92
CA ASN A 356 21.05 -5.08 8.36
C ASN A 356 22.51 -4.80 8.77
N TYR A 357 23.22 -3.87 8.12
CA TYR A 357 24.62 -3.58 8.47
C TYR A 357 24.71 -2.69 9.72
N ALA A 358 25.77 -2.89 10.50
CA ALA A 358 26.05 -2.08 11.69
C ALA A 358 26.05 -0.58 11.38
N ASP A 359 26.69 -0.18 10.27
CA ASP A 359 26.70 1.20 9.77
C ASP A 359 26.98 1.27 8.26
N TYR A 360 26.88 2.47 7.71
CA TYR A 360 27.21 2.75 6.31
C TYR A 360 28.68 2.43 5.97
N ALA A 361 29.63 2.69 6.86
CA ALA A 361 31.07 2.56 6.55
C ALA A 361 31.47 1.09 6.33
N THR A 362 30.87 0.20 7.12
CA THR A 362 30.96 -1.26 7.00
C THR A 362 30.39 -1.71 5.66
N TYR A 363 29.14 -1.32 5.34
CA TYR A 363 28.52 -1.67 4.06
C TYR A 363 29.30 -1.12 2.87
N ARG A 364 29.70 0.15 2.90
CA ARG A 364 30.50 0.83 1.88
C ARG A 364 31.82 0.12 1.58
N THR A 365 32.47 -0.44 2.60
CA THR A 365 33.71 -1.20 2.43
C THR A 365 33.46 -2.54 1.72
N PHE A 366 32.35 -3.21 2.04
CA PHE A 366 31.93 -4.43 1.35
C PHE A 366 31.49 -4.15 -0.10
N PHE A 367 30.64 -3.14 -0.31
CA PHE A 367 30.18 -2.67 -1.62
C PHE A 367 31.34 -2.38 -2.56
N ALA A 368 32.35 -1.61 -2.12
CA ALA A 368 33.52 -1.29 -2.93
C ALA A 368 34.29 -2.53 -3.40
N ALA A 369 34.44 -3.53 -2.53
CA ALA A 369 35.13 -4.78 -2.87
C ALA A 369 34.34 -5.63 -3.88
N MET A 370 33.01 -5.72 -3.72
CA MET A 370 32.16 -6.48 -4.64
C MET A 370 32.03 -5.79 -6.00
N ALA A 371 31.84 -4.46 -6.03
CA ALA A 371 31.78 -3.67 -7.26
C ALA A 371 33.06 -3.77 -8.10
N GLN A 372 34.23 -3.68 -7.44
CA GLN A 372 35.52 -3.91 -8.10
C GLN A 372 35.61 -5.32 -8.69
N ARG A 373 35.09 -6.34 -7.99
CA ARG A 373 35.13 -7.74 -8.43
C ARG A 373 34.25 -7.99 -9.65
N VAL A 374 33.01 -7.49 -9.65
CA VAL A 374 32.12 -7.56 -10.83
C VAL A 374 32.76 -6.89 -12.04
N ARG A 375 33.34 -5.69 -11.88
CA ARG A 375 34.02 -4.97 -12.98
C ARG A 375 35.28 -5.65 -13.49
N ALA A 376 35.93 -6.49 -12.68
CA ALA A 376 37.12 -7.25 -13.06
C ALA A 376 36.79 -8.62 -13.69
N TYR A 377 35.54 -9.06 -13.67
CA TYR A 377 35.15 -10.39 -14.15
C TYR A 377 34.96 -10.40 -15.68
N PRO A 378 35.73 -11.21 -16.44
CA PRO A 378 35.64 -11.21 -17.90
C PRO A 378 34.25 -11.64 -18.42
N GLY A 379 33.69 -10.87 -19.35
CA GLY A 379 32.41 -11.19 -20.00
C GLY A 379 31.16 -10.87 -19.19
N ALA A 380 31.27 -10.39 -17.94
CA ALA A 380 30.12 -10.13 -17.08
C ALA A 380 29.21 -9.01 -17.64
N HIS A 381 29.79 -7.89 -18.08
CA HIS A 381 29.03 -6.77 -18.62
C HIS A 381 28.35 -7.12 -19.95
N GLU A 382 29.06 -7.88 -20.80
CA GLU A 382 28.59 -8.44 -22.07
C GLU A 382 27.46 -9.46 -21.88
N ALA A 383 27.51 -10.23 -20.79
CA ALA A 383 26.42 -11.12 -20.37
C ALA A 383 25.22 -10.39 -19.75
N GLY A 384 25.23 -9.06 -19.68
CA GLY A 384 24.13 -8.25 -19.15
C GLY A 384 24.19 -7.99 -17.64
N VAL A 385 25.29 -8.32 -16.95
CA VAL A 385 25.43 -8.04 -15.51
C VAL A 385 25.53 -6.54 -15.25
N ARG A 386 24.77 -6.05 -14.25
CA ARG A 386 24.72 -4.64 -13.83
C ARG A 386 24.68 -4.54 -12.30
N ILE A 387 25.19 -3.46 -11.73
CA ILE A 387 25.23 -3.25 -10.28
C ILE A 387 24.07 -2.36 -9.84
N ALA A 388 23.24 -2.88 -8.93
CA ALA A 388 22.17 -2.15 -8.27
C ALA A 388 22.58 -1.75 -6.84
N MET A 389 22.09 -0.59 -6.37
CA MET A 389 22.38 -0.10 -5.03
C MET A 389 21.23 0.74 -4.42
N PRO A 390 21.12 0.82 -3.09
CA PRO A 390 21.62 -0.14 -2.11
C PRO A 390 20.67 -1.35 -1.91
N ALA A 391 19.52 -1.43 -2.59
CA ALA A 391 18.39 -2.32 -2.23
C ALA A 391 17.93 -2.04 -0.78
N SER A 392 17.70 -0.77 -0.45
CA SER A 392 17.39 -0.33 0.92
C SER A 392 15.99 -0.73 1.39
N SER A 393 15.89 -1.06 2.67
CA SER A 393 14.63 -1.14 3.41
C SER A 393 14.03 0.26 3.52
N ARG A 394 13.02 0.54 2.68
CA ARG A 394 12.33 1.84 2.54
C ARG A 394 13.26 2.93 2.01
N LEU A 395 12.75 3.73 1.07
CA LEU A 395 13.56 4.76 0.41
C LEU A 395 13.54 6.09 1.15
N VAL A 396 12.35 6.69 1.26
CA VAL A 396 12.12 8.02 1.84
C VAL A 396 12.08 7.98 3.37
N ASN A 397 11.70 6.83 3.92
CA ASN A 397 11.55 6.59 5.36
C ASN A 397 12.69 5.71 5.88
N GLY A 398 12.98 5.82 7.18
CA GLY A 398 13.91 4.92 7.84
C GLY A 398 13.38 3.49 8.00
N PRO A 399 14.26 2.48 8.14
CA PRO A 399 13.87 1.12 8.51
C PRO A 399 13.30 1.07 9.94
N LEU A 400 12.61 -0.01 10.30
CA LEU A 400 11.97 -0.16 11.62
C LEU A 400 12.99 -0.50 12.74
N ARG A 401 13.91 0.43 13.05
CA ARG A 401 15.00 0.28 14.04
C ARG A 401 15.17 1.53 14.93
N GLY A 402 15.79 1.37 16.10
CA GLY A 402 16.01 2.47 17.05
C GLY A 402 16.81 3.67 16.50
N ASP A 403 17.63 3.43 15.48
CA ASP A 403 18.48 4.39 14.76
C ASP A 403 18.01 4.63 13.31
N ALA A 404 16.69 4.59 13.10
CA ALA A 404 16.05 4.73 11.79
C ALA A 404 16.42 6.03 11.05
N ALA A 405 16.58 7.15 11.77
CA ALA A 405 16.81 8.47 11.18
C ALA A 405 18.19 8.56 10.48
N GLN A 406 19.17 7.79 10.93
CA GLN A 406 20.51 7.70 10.32
C GLN A 406 20.58 6.67 9.18
N ARG A 407 19.46 5.99 8.89
CA ARG A 407 19.35 4.82 8.01
C ARG A 407 18.35 5.00 6.85
N VAL A 408 17.90 6.22 6.57
CA VAL A 408 17.04 6.51 5.41
C VAL A 408 17.73 6.05 4.12
N GLY A 409 17.05 5.23 3.32
CA GLY A 409 17.62 4.62 2.12
C GLY A 409 18.15 5.64 1.11
N LEU A 410 17.43 6.74 0.93
CA LEU A 410 17.80 7.85 0.04
C LEU A 410 19.14 8.51 0.42
N ASP A 411 19.45 8.60 1.71
CA ASP A 411 20.71 9.20 2.20
C ASP A 411 21.89 8.24 2.01
N TRP A 412 21.68 6.93 2.19
CA TRP A 412 22.68 5.91 1.89
C TRP A 412 22.97 5.83 0.39
N ALA A 413 21.92 5.84 -0.45
CA ALA A 413 22.02 5.89 -1.90
C ALA A 413 22.78 7.14 -2.39
N ARG A 414 22.50 8.32 -1.82
CA ARG A 414 23.20 9.57 -2.16
C ARG A 414 24.70 9.49 -1.86
N ARG A 415 25.09 8.86 -0.76
CA ARG A 415 26.50 8.67 -0.38
C ARG A 415 27.20 7.69 -1.32
N LEU A 416 26.55 6.57 -1.67
CA LEU A 416 27.09 5.58 -2.61
C LEU A 416 27.29 6.17 -4.01
N LEU A 417 26.32 6.95 -4.52
CA LEU A 417 26.50 7.67 -5.79
C LEU A 417 27.70 8.62 -5.73
N LYS A 418 27.82 9.43 -4.67
CA LYS A 418 28.96 10.34 -4.51
C LYS A 418 30.32 9.64 -4.54
N GLU A 419 30.40 8.38 -4.08
CA GLU A 419 31.64 7.61 -4.00
C GLU A 419 31.89 6.67 -5.19
N PHE A 420 30.83 6.16 -5.84
CA PHE A 420 30.91 5.03 -6.78
C PHE A 420 30.02 5.15 -8.03
N GLU A 421 29.45 6.31 -8.37
CA GLU A 421 28.52 6.49 -9.51
C GLU A 421 28.94 5.78 -10.83
N PRO A 422 30.22 5.79 -11.27
CA PRO A 422 30.62 5.09 -12.50
C PRO A 422 30.59 3.56 -12.43
N GLN A 423 30.37 3.00 -11.24
CA GLN A 423 30.24 1.57 -10.96
C GLN A 423 28.79 1.16 -10.65
N ILE A 424 27.86 2.11 -10.63
CA ILE A 424 26.44 1.88 -10.31
C ILE A 424 25.65 2.02 -11.61
N ASP A 425 24.79 1.05 -11.88
CA ASP A 425 23.92 1.03 -13.08
C ASP A 425 22.46 1.29 -12.72
N ALA A 426 22.04 0.87 -11.51
CA ALA A 426 20.67 0.98 -11.03
C ALA A 426 20.57 1.41 -9.57
N MET A 427 19.43 2.02 -9.25
CA MET A 427 19.00 2.31 -7.90
C MET A 427 17.85 1.37 -7.52
N ALA A 428 18.03 0.63 -6.42
CA ALA A 428 17.09 -0.37 -5.92
C ALA A 428 16.63 -0.06 -4.49
N TRP A 429 15.35 -0.32 -4.20
CA TRP A 429 14.77 -0.19 -2.87
C TRP A 429 13.50 -1.03 -2.68
N HIS A 430 13.27 -1.44 -1.44
CA HIS A 430 12.04 -2.06 -1.02
C HIS A 430 11.06 -1.02 -0.46
N GLU A 431 9.76 -1.23 -0.64
CA GLU A 431 8.73 -0.39 -0.03
C GLU A 431 7.73 -1.25 0.75
N TRP A 432 7.49 -0.89 2.01
CA TRP A 432 6.73 -1.69 2.97
C TRP A 432 5.86 -0.80 3.87
N MET A 433 4.86 -1.42 4.52
CA MET A 433 3.98 -0.80 5.52
C MET A 433 2.98 0.25 4.97
N VAL A 434 2.91 0.40 3.65
CA VAL A 434 1.87 1.18 2.96
C VAL A 434 0.65 0.28 2.75
N ARG A 435 -0.10 0.00 3.83
CA ARG A 435 -1.24 -0.94 3.82
C ARG A 435 -2.53 -0.36 3.23
N ASP A 436 -2.82 0.88 3.59
CA ASP A 436 -4.06 1.56 3.25
C ASP A 436 -4.09 1.96 1.76
N LEU A 437 -5.20 1.67 1.08
CA LEU A 437 -5.39 1.97 -0.34
C LEU A 437 -5.25 3.46 -0.68
N LEU A 438 -5.61 4.37 0.22
CA LEU A 438 -5.50 5.82 0.00
C LEU A 438 -4.04 6.29 0.00
N ALA A 439 -3.12 5.55 0.66
CA ALA A 439 -1.70 5.90 0.73
C ALA A 439 -0.81 5.33 -0.39
N THR A 440 -1.34 4.49 -1.28
CA THR A 440 -0.60 3.91 -2.42
C THR A 440 -0.01 4.94 -3.39
N ARG A 441 -0.50 6.19 -3.37
CA ARG A 441 0.10 7.31 -4.13
C ARG A 441 1.54 7.61 -3.71
N THR A 442 1.94 7.25 -2.48
CA THR A 442 3.33 7.33 -1.98
C THR A 442 4.32 6.57 -2.86
N TYR A 443 3.90 5.54 -3.60
CA TYR A 443 4.78 4.84 -4.54
C TYR A 443 5.24 5.74 -5.69
N ARG A 444 4.36 6.63 -6.19
CA ARG A 444 4.73 7.63 -7.21
C ARG A 444 5.78 8.60 -6.67
N ASP A 445 5.59 9.06 -5.44
CA ASP A 445 6.53 9.95 -4.76
C ASP A 445 7.89 9.27 -4.53
N SER A 446 7.90 8.00 -4.11
CA SER A 446 9.12 7.20 -3.91
C SER A 446 9.91 7.07 -5.23
N VAL A 447 9.24 6.73 -6.33
CA VAL A 447 9.84 6.68 -7.69
C VAL A 447 10.39 8.06 -8.11
N ARG A 448 9.65 9.14 -7.86
CA ARG A 448 10.12 10.51 -8.15
C ARG A 448 11.36 10.88 -7.35
N ARG A 449 11.42 10.56 -6.05
CA ARG A 449 12.61 10.79 -5.21
C ARG A 449 13.83 10.00 -5.69
N ALA A 450 13.63 8.77 -6.17
CA ALA A 450 14.70 7.99 -6.78
C ALA A 450 15.20 8.64 -8.08
N ALA A 451 14.29 9.08 -8.96
CA ALA A 451 14.62 9.77 -10.21
C ALA A 451 15.32 11.13 -9.98
N GLU A 452 14.88 11.91 -8.99
CA GLU A 452 15.52 13.15 -8.55
C GLU A 452 16.96 12.89 -8.08
N LEU A 453 17.19 11.80 -7.35
CA LEU A 453 18.52 11.48 -6.80
C LEU A 453 19.52 11.05 -7.89
N VAL A 454 19.11 10.20 -8.83
CA VAL A 454 19.99 9.75 -9.93
C VAL A 454 20.09 10.79 -11.06
N GLY A 455 19.17 11.75 -11.11
CA GLY A 455 19.07 12.77 -12.13
C GLY A 455 18.49 12.25 -13.45
N LEU A 456 18.08 13.18 -14.31
CA LEU A 456 17.52 12.87 -15.64
C LEU A 456 18.50 13.12 -16.79
N ASP A 457 18.34 12.37 -17.87
CA ASP A 457 19.02 12.55 -19.16
C ASP A 457 18.33 13.63 -20.03
N ALA A 458 18.81 13.81 -21.26
CA ALA A 458 18.26 14.79 -22.20
C ALA A 458 16.82 14.47 -22.68
N ASN A 459 16.36 13.22 -22.49
CA ASN A 459 15.02 12.76 -22.85
C ASN A 459 14.07 12.74 -21.64
N GLY A 460 14.52 13.19 -20.46
CA GLY A 460 13.75 13.12 -19.22
C GLY A 460 13.71 11.74 -18.58
N ARG A 461 14.61 10.82 -18.95
CA ARG A 461 14.75 9.47 -18.37
C ARG A 461 15.72 9.49 -17.19
N PRO A 462 15.52 8.67 -16.14
CA PRO A 462 16.52 8.48 -15.09
C PRO A 462 17.87 8.03 -15.67
N ARG A 463 18.98 8.59 -15.16
CA ARG A 463 20.36 8.25 -15.60
C ARG A 463 20.83 6.87 -15.15
N LYS A 464 20.13 6.27 -14.20
CA LYS A 464 20.32 4.92 -13.66
C LYS A 464 18.95 4.25 -13.67
N ALA A 465 18.89 2.96 -13.93
CA ALA A 465 17.61 2.25 -13.89
C ALA A 465 17.00 2.29 -12.49
N LEU A 466 15.69 2.41 -12.39
CA LEU A 466 14.96 2.48 -11.11
C LEU A 466 14.22 1.16 -10.88
N LEU A 467 14.53 0.50 -9.76
CA LEU A 467 14.05 -0.84 -9.44
C LEU A 467 13.35 -0.80 -8.08
N LEU A 468 12.04 -0.97 -8.06
CA LEU A 468 11.33 -1.27 -6.81
C LEU A 468 11.31 -2.79 -6.69
N ASP A 469 12.37 -3.33 -6.12
CA ASP A 469 12.78 -4.73 -6.27
C ASP A 469 12.11 -5.69 -5.29
N GLN A 470 11.47 -5.17 -4.23
CA GLN A 470 10.48 -5.88 -3.41
C GLN A 470 9.40 -4.94 -2.87
N THR A 471 8.14 -5.34 -2.98
CA THR A 471 7.06 -4.74 -2.20
C THR A 471 5.92 -5.71 -1.88
N ASN A 472 5.20 -5.41 -0.79
CA ASN A 472 3.92 -5.97 -0.39
C ASN A 472 3.30 -5.00 0.65
N LEU A 473 2.05 -5.23 1.03
CA LEU A 473 1.32 -4.55 2.10
C LEU A 473 2.17 -4.30 3.37
N SER A 474 3.00 -5.28 3.73
CA SER A 474 3.84 -5.23 4.94
C SER A 474 5.15 -6.02 4.81
N SER A 475 6.18 -5.59 5.55
CA SER A 475 7.45 -6.30 5.74
C SER A 475 7.29 -7.52 6.65
N GLY A 476 8.12 -8.55 6.48
CA GLY A 476 8.13 -9.71 7.40
C GLY A 476 6.77 -10.41 7.49
N SER A 477 6.40 -10.92 8.67
CA SER A 477 5.19 -11.73 8.91
C SER A 477 4.03 -10.90 9.48
N THR A 478 4.16 -9.57 9.43
CA THR A 478 3.28 -8.56 10.03
C THR A 478 1.99 -8.32 9.20
N LEU A 479 1.28 -9.41 8.87
CA LEU A 479 0.23 -9.44 7.84
C LEU A 479 -1.18 -9.48 8.45
N SER A 480 -2.14 -8.82 7.81
CA SER A 480 -3.57 -9.07 8.02
C SER A 480 -4.10 -9.99 6.93
N LEU A 481 -4.75 -11.11 7.29
CA LEU A 481 -5.33 -12.01 6.28
C LEU A 481 -6.55 -11.41 5.58
N TYR A 482 -7.22 -10.42 6.20
CA TYR A 482 -8.28 -9.62 5.59
C TYR A 482 -7.76 -8.80 4.40
N GLU A 483 -6.50 -8.35 4.47
CA GLU A 483 -5.85 -7.63 3.38
C GLU A 483 -5.23 -8.64 2.39
N GLN A 484 -4.36 -9.51 2.90
CA GLN A 484 -3.41 -10.31 2.13
C GLN A 484 -4.04 -11.41 1.27
N ASN A 485 -5.16 -11.99 1.71
CA ASN A 485 -5.78 -13.18 1.10
C ASN A 485 -7.13 -12.90 0.44
N THR A 486 -7.58 -11.63 0.40
CA THR A 486 -8.87 -11.23 -0.17
C THR A 486 -8.67 -10.38 -1.43
N HIS A 487 -9.78 -9.97 -2.05
CA HIS A 487 -9.76 -9.02 -3.17
C HIS A 487 -9.04 -7.69 -2.84
N TYR A 488 -8.95 -7.31 -1.55
CA TYR A 488 -8.21 -6.13 -1.10
C TYR A 488 -6.77 -6.09 -1.62
N ALA A 489 -6.03 -7.20 -1.53
CA ALA A 489 -4.67 -7.27 -2.08
C ALA A 489 -4.61 -7.07 -3.60
N GLY A 490 -5.67 -7.45 -4.34
CA GLY A 490 -5.78 -7.19 -5.78
C GLY A 490 -6.02 -5.71 -6.11
N VAL A 491 -6.94 -5.07 -5.38
CA VAL A 491 -7.20 -3.61 -5.47
C VAL A 491 -5.95 -2.81 -5.10
N TRP A 492 -5.27 -3.20 -4.01
CA TRP A 492 -4.02 -2.61 -3.56
C TRP A 492 -2.92 -2.77 -4.61
N TRP A 493 -2.72 -3.97 -5.14
CA TRP A 493 -1.67 -4.23 -6.12
C TRP A 493 -1.88 -3.44 -7.41
N ALA A 494 -3.11 -3.40 -7.94
CA ALA A 494 -3.43 -2.56 -9.09
C ALA A 494 -3.12 -1.09 -8.83
N SER A 495 -3.52 -0.57 -7.67
CA SER A 495 -3.27 0.82 -7.28
C SER A 495 -1.77 1.12 -7.14
N VAL A 496 -0.97 0.21 -6.56
CA VAL A 496 0.49 0.32 -6.48
C VAL A 496 1.14 0.31 -7.86
N VAL A 497 0.81 -0.68 -8.70
CA VAL A 497 1.30 -0.81 -10.08
C VAL A 497 1.01 0.46 -10.89
N ILE A 498 -0.21 0.98 -10.80
CA ILE A 498 -0.60 2.22 -11.47
C ILE A 498 0.24 3.40 -10.97
N ASN A 499 0.25 3.68 -9.65
CA ASN A 499 0.90 4.87 -9.10
C ASN A 499 2.42 4.87 -9.32
N ALA A 500 3.09 3.72 -9.15
CA ALA A 500 4.51 3.57 -9.43
C ALA A 500 4.88 3.80 -10.92
N SER A 501 3.92 3.59 -11.83
CA SER A 501 4.10 3.70 -13.28
C SER A 501 3.71 5.05 -13.88
N GLN A 502 2.97 5.90 -13.16
CA GLN A 502 2.29 7.09 -13.74
C GLN A 502 3.22 8.10 -14.47
N ASP A 503 4.47 8.23 -14.04
CA ASP A 503 5.45 9.12 -14.70
C ASP A 503 6.33 8.39 -15.74
N GLY A 504 6.14 7.08 -15.93
CA GLY A 504 6.95 6.23 -16.80
C GLY A 504 8.42 6.08 -16.38
N LEU A 505 8.79 6.50 -15.16
CA LEU A 505 10.18 6.59 -14.70
C LEU A 505 10.77 5.26 -14.22
N LEU A 506 9.93 4.30 -13.78
CA LEU A 506 10.35 3.04 -13.18
C LEU A 506 10.65 1.97 -14.24
N ASP A 507 11.71 1.18 -14.04
CA ASP A 507 12.09 0.08 -14.94
C ASP A 507 11.56 -1.29 -14.48
N MET A 508 11.48 -1.51 -13.16
CA MET A 508 11.05 -2.78 -12.57
C MET A 508 10.21 -2.56 -11.31
N LEU A 509 9.14 -3.35 -11.16
CA LEU A 509 8.30 -3.40 -9.96
C LEU A 509 8.00 -4.87 -9.62
N ASN A 510 8.49 -5.35 -8.48
CA ASN A 510 8.34 -6.73 -8.05
C ASN A 510 7.46 -6.86 -6.79
N TRP A 511 6.49 -7.78 -6.84
CA TRP A 511 5.79 -8.24 -5.63
C TRP A 511 6.61 -9.29 -4.89
N PHE A 512 6.64 -9.20 -3.56
CA PHE A 512 7.26 -10.17 -2.67
C PHE A 512 6.18 -10.95 -1.90
N HIS A 513 5.87 -12.23 -2.14
CA HIS A 513 6.61 -13.23 -2.92
C HIS A 513 5.66 -13.95 -3.93
N ILE A 514 6.19 -14.72 -4.89
CA ILE A 514 5.32 -15.44 -5.84
C ILE A 514 4.39 -16.45 -5.16
N ALA A 515 4.86 -17.17 -4.14
CA ALA A 515 4.10 -18.23 -3.47
C ALA A 515 4.08 -18.07 -1.95
N ASP A 516 3.05 -18.62 -1.30
CA ASP A 516 2.94 -18.70 0.16
C ASP A 516 4.06 -19.60 0.72
N GLU A 517 4.83 -19.07 1.67
CA GLU A 517 5.75 -19.83 2.51
C GLU A 517 5.07 -20.16 3.85
N PRO A 518 5.44 -21.24 4.58
CA PRO A 518 4.71 -21.67 5.79
C PRO A 518 4.57 -20.61 6.89
N GLU A 519 5.56 -19.71 7.01
CA GLU A 519 5.58 -18.59 7.97
C GLU A 519 5.18 -17.24 7.33
N TRP A 520 4.97 -17.21 6.01
CA TRP A 520 4.76 -15.97 5.23
C TRP A 520 3.71 -16.21 4.12
N PRO A 521 2.40 -16.14 4.42
CA PRO A 521 1.32 -16.30 3.44
C PRO A 521 1.15 -15.07 2.51
N LYS A 522 2.26 -14.63 1.90
CA LYS A 522 2.41 -13.45 1.03
C LYS A 522 2.24 -13.73 -0.46
N GLY A 523 2.08 -14.98 -0.85
CA GLY A 523 2.07 -15.41 -2.24
C GLY A 523 1.04 -14.67 -3.09
N MET A 524 1.34 -14.50 -4.38
CA MET A 524 0.30 -14.47 -5.41
C MET A 524 -0.31 -15.87 -5.62
N VAL A 525 0.44 -16.92 -5.29
CA VAL A 525 0.06 -18.34 -5.36
C VAL A 525 -0.06 -18.94 -3.96
N LYS A 526 -1.16 -19.63 -3.69
CA LYS A 526 -1.35 -20.46 -2.50
C LYS A 526 -0.76 -21.85 -2.74
N VAL A 527 0.02 -22.35 -1.80
CA VAL A 527 0.52 -23.74 -1.79
C VAL A 527 -0.42 -24.60 -0.97
N LEU A 528 -1.08 -25.58 -1.59
CA LEU A 528 -2.09 -26.45 -0.96
C LEU A 528 -1.57 -27.88 -0.70
N GLY A 529 -0.29 -28.11 -0.97
CA GLY A 529 0.40 -29.39 -0.86
C GLY A 529 1.48 -29.49 -1.93
N ASN A 530 2.21 -30.60 -1.96
CA ASN A 530 3.42 -30.76 -2.78
C ASN A 530 3.22 -30.55 -4.29
N ASN A 531 1.98 -30.70 -4.80
CA ASN A 531 1.64 -30.63 -6.23
C ASN A 531 0.36 -29.83 -6.53
N ARG A 532 -0.16 -29.04 -5.60
CA ARG A 532 -1.39 -28.24 -5.80
C ARG A 532 -1.12 -26.77 -5.50
N PHE A 533 -1.31 -25.94 -6.51
CA PHE A 533 -1.05 -24.52 -6.50
C PHE A 533 -2.26 -23.78 -7.07
N GLU A 534 -2.69 -22.70 -6.43
CA GLU A 534 -3.86 -21.91 -6.85
C GLU A 534 -3.54 -20.41 -6.78
N LEU A 535 -4.05 -19.63 -7.72
CA LEU A 535 -3.92 -18.17 -7.66
C LEU A 535 -4.79 -17.62 -6.53
N LYS A 536 -4.19 -16.77 -5.70
CA LYS A 536 -4.91 -15.92 -4.73
C LYS A 536 -5.54 -14.73 -5.46
N PRO A 537 -6.48 -13.99 -4.86
CA PRO A 537 -7.12 -12.84 -5.50
C PRO A 537 -6.14 -11.82 -6.11
N VAL A 538 -4.99 -11.58 -5.46
CA VAL A 538 -3.91 -10.73 -6.00
C VAL A 538 -3.21 -11.32 -7.23
N GLY A 539 -3.09 -12.64 -7.33
CA GLY A 539 -2.59 -13.31 -8.54
C GLY A 539 -3.59 -13.26 -9.70
N LEU A 540 -4.89 -13.34 -9.41
CA LEU A 540 -5.95 -13.12 -10.40
C LEU A 540 -5.99 -11.66 -10.88
N ALA A 541 -5.81 -10.71 -9.96
CA ALA A 541 -5.65 -9.29 -10.30
C ALA A 541 -4.38 -9.03 -11.14
N GLN A 542 -3.25 -9.67 -10.83
CA GLN A 542 -2.03 -9.61 -11.65
C GLN A 542 -2.29 -10.14 -13.08
N GLN A 543 -3.03 -11.24 -13.23
CA GLN A 543 -3.42 -11.75 -14.54
C GLN A 543 -4.27 -10.73 -15.32
N PHE A 544 -5.25 -10.08 -14.66
CA PHE A 544 -6.04 -9.00 -15.26
C PHE A 544 -5.16 -7.82 -15.70
N ILE A 545 -4.29 -7.32 -14.80
CA ILE A 545 -3.33 -6.24 -15.10
C ILE A 545 -2.50 -6.58 -16.34
N ALA A 546 -1.87 -7.76 -16.38
CA ALA A 546 -0.99 -8.17 -17.47
C ALA A 546 -1.70 -8.27 -18.83
N GLN A 547 -2.93 -8.77 -18.87
CA GLN A 547 -3.75 -8.82 -20.10
C GLN A 547 -4.02 -7.43 -20.71
N HIS A 548 -4.04 -6.39 -19.87
CA HIS A 548 -4.37 -5.01 -20.23
C HIS A 548 -3.15 -4.05 -20.22
N TRP A 549 -1.95 -4.57 -19.90
CA TRP A 549 -0.68 -3.82 -19.86
C TRP A 549 -0.09 -3.62 -21.25
N LEU A 550 0.27 -2.37 -21.60
CA LEU A 550 0.99 -2.02 -22.83
C LEU A 550 2.35 -1.41 -22.47
N ASP A 551 3.23 -1.15 -23.45
CA ASP A 551 4.65 -0.87 -23.18
C ASP A 551 5.02 0.60 -23.01
N GLN A 552 4.14 1.54 -23.35
CA GLN A 552 4.40 2.98 -23.21
C GLN A 552 3.37 3.64 -22.29
N VAL A 553 3.83 4.46 -21.34
CA VAL A 553 2.98 5.31 -20.49
C VAL A 553 2.64 6.59 -21.24
N LEU A 554 1.35 6.90 -21.33
CA LEU A 554 0.84 8.18 -21.82
C LEU A 554 0.53 9.12 -20.66
N HIS A 555 0.74 10.42 -20.87
CA HIS A 555 0.32 11.44 -19.92
C HIS A 555 -1.21 11.44 -19.75
N LEU A 556 -1.66 11.33 -18.51
CA LEU A 556 -3.05 11.28 -18.08
C LEU A 556 -3.29 12.29 -16.95
N ASP A 557 -4.19 13.23 -17.18
CA ASP A 557 -4.77 14.02 -16.09
C ASP A 557 -5.86 13.18 -15.40
N ASN A 558 -5.81 13.11 -14.08
CA ASN A 558 -6.77 12.42 -13.22
C ASN A 558 -7.04 13.30 -11.99
N ASP A 559 -8.29 13.72 -11.81
CA ASP A 559 -8.72 14.58 -10.69
C ASP A 559 -9.22 13.79 -9.47
N ALA A 560 -9.46 12.48 -9.60
CA ALA A 560 -9.95 11.65 -8.53
C ALA A 560 -8.85 11.28 -7.52
N PHE A 561 -9.29 11.01 -6.29
CA PHE A 561 -8.43 10.48 -5.21
C PHE A 561 -8.66 8.98 -4.98
N GLU A 562 -9.92 8.54 -5.03
CA GLU A 562 -10.33 7.13 -4.89
C GLU A 562 -10.27 6.32 -6.19
N VAL A 563 -10.00 6.95 -7.32
CA VAL A 563 -9.70 6.25 -8.58
C VAL A 563 -8.28 6.55 -9.00
N ASP A 564 -7.48 5.50 -9.13
CA ASP A 564 -6.16 5.55 -9.74
C ASP A 564 -6.27 4.96 -11.16
N ALA A 565 -5.65 5.61 -12.14
CA ALA A 565 -5.65 5.16 -13.53
C ALA A 565 -4.31 5.40 -14.22
N LEU A 566 -4.03 4.62 -15.26
CA LEU A 566 -2.85 4.67 -16.11
C LEU A 566 -3.27 4.55 -17.58
N ALA A 567 -2.95 5.55 -18.39
CA ALA A 567 -3.13 5.49 -19.84
C ALA A 567 -1.86 4.93 -20.48
N MET A 568 -2.01 3.98 -21.39
CA MET A 568 -0.91 3.26 -22.03
C MET A 568 -1.12 3.07 -23.53
N ALA A 569 -0.02 2.85 -24.26
CA ALA A 569 0.00 2.60 -25.70
C ALA A 569 0.94 1.45 -26.09
N ARG A 570 0.64 0.84 -27.24
CA ARG A 570 1.54 -0.01 -28.05
C ARG A 570 1.19 0.21 -29.52
N GLY A 571 2.00 0.97 -30.26
CA GLY A 571 1.68 1.34 -31.64
C GLY A 571 0.33 2.06 -31.75
N ALA A 572 -0.64 1.47 -32.45
CA ALA A 572 -2.03 1.97 -32.52
C ALA A 572 -2.90 1.53 -31.32
N GLN A 573 -2.53 0.48 -30.58
CA GLN A 573 -3.32 0.00 -29.44
C GLN A 573 -3.25 0.99 -28.27
N ARG A 574 -4.37 1.12 -27.56
CA ARG A 574 -4.50 1.93 -26.35
C ARG A 574 -5.17 1.13 -25.25
N SER A 575 -4.80 1.44 -24.01
CA SER A 575 -5.37 0.88 -22.79
C SER A 575 -5.44 1.96 -21.72
N LEU A 576 -6.57 2.07 -21.03
CA LEU A 576 -6.72 2.83 -19.81
C LEU A 576 -7.06 1.80 -18.73
N LEU A 577 -6.04 1.43 -17.95
CA LEU A 577 -6.16 0.51 -16.81
C LEU A 577 -6.34 1.35 -15.54
N GLY A 578 -7.28 0.98 -14.68
CA GLY A 578 -7.52 1.70 -13.45
C GLY A 578 -8.16 0.85 -12.36
N VAL A 579 -8.35 1.46 -11.21
CA VAL A 579 -8.99 0.85 -10.04
C VAL A 579 -9.74 1.90 -9.23
N ASN A 580 -11.00 1.61 -8.91
CA ASN A 580 -11.70 2.29 -7.82
C ASN A 580 -11.35 1.58 -6.52
N LYS A 581 -10.68 2.30 -5.64
CA LYS A 581 -10.24 1.82 -4.32
C LYS A 581 -11.15 2.29 -3.18
N GLY A 582 -12.11 3.16 -3.45
CA GLY A 582 -13.19 3.50 -2.52
C GLY A 582 -14.30 2.44 -2.53
N GLU A 583 -15.23 2.54 -1.58
CA GLU A 583 -16.42 1.67 -1.52
C GLU A 583 -17.60 2.18 -2.37
N ARG A 584 -17.60 3.46 -2.72
CA ARG A 584 -18.70 4.13 -3.44
C ARG A 584 -18.61 3.97 -4.95
N LEU A 585 -19.76 4.07 -5.62
CA LEU A 585 -19.85 4.13 -7.07
C LEU A 585 -19.15 5.40 -7.59
N GLN A 586 -18.45 5.27 -8.71
CA GLN A 586 -17.74 6.37 -9.36
C GLN A 586 -18.24 6.51 -10.79
N HIS A 587 -18.69 7.70 -11.17
CA HIS A 587 -19.09 8.02 -12.54
C HIS A 587 -17.88 8.57 -13.31
N VAL A 588 -17.36 7.78 -14.24
CA VAL A 588 -16.13 8.11 -14.97
C VAL A 588 -16.47 8.77 -16.30
N SER A 589 -15.82 9.91 -16.57
CA SER A 589 -15.80 10.60 -17.84
C SER A 589 -14.37 10.66 -18.38
N PHE A 590 -14.11 9.97 -19.49
CA PHE A 590 -12.80 9.88 -20.11
C PHE A 590 -12.74 10.58 -21.47
N ALA A 591 -11.75 11.46 -21.65
CA ALA A 591 -11.44 12.13 -22.91
C ALA A 591 -10.07 11.70 -23.47
N THR A 592 -9.98 11.62 -24.80
CA THR A 592 -8.73 11.41 -25.54
C THR A 592 -8.45 12.62 -26.45
N PRO A 593 -7.25 12.74 -27.07
CA PRO A 593 -6.95 13.85 -27.98
C PRO A 593 -7.83 13.84 -29.24
N ALA A 594 -8.30 12.67 -29.66
CA ALA A 594 -9.27 12.56 -30.73
C ALA A 594 -10.63 13.04 -30.21
N SER A 595 -11.17 14.12 -30.79
CA SER A 595 -12.50 14.66 -30.48
C SER A 595 -13.66 13.77 -30.98
N ARG A 596 -13.39 12.49 -31.21
CA ARG A 596 -14.31 11.45 -31.65
C ARG A 596 -14.13 10.28 -30.69
N CYS A 597 -15.22 9.75 -30.16
CA CYS A 597 -15.14 8.57 -29.30
C CYS A 597 -14.55 7.38 -30.08
N PRO A 598 -13.82 6.47 -29.41
CA PRO A 598 -13.17 5.31 -30.03
C PRO A 598 -14.13 4.17 -30.44
N GLN A 599 -15.35 4.52 -30.91
CA GLN A 599 -16.54 3.68 -30.92
C GLN A 599 -16.44 2.36 -31.70
N ALA A 600 -15.64 2.28 -32.77
CA ALA A 600 -15.62 1.10 -33.63
C ALA A 600 -15.01 -0.17 -32.97
N ALA A 601 -14.26 -0.02 -31.86
CA ALA A 601 -13.59 -1.15 -31.20
C ALA A 601 -13.31 -0.94 -29.70
N ALA A 602 -14.03 -0.04 -29.02
CA ALA A 602 -13.83 0.21 -27.60
C ALA A 602 -14.42 -0.92 -26.74
N THR A 603 -13.62 -1.52 -25.85
CA THR A 603 -14.10 -2.54 -24.90
C THR A 603 -13.75 -2.14 -23.47
N LEU A 604 -14.76 -2.17 -22.58
CA LEU A 604 -14.59 -1.99 -21.15
C LEU A 604 -14.76 -3.35 -20.45
N THR A 605 -13.79 -3.70 -19.61
CA THR A 605 -13.84 -4.89 -18.75
C THR A 605 -13.67 -4.45 -17.30
N LEU A 606 -14.51 -4.97 -16.40
CA LEU A 606 -14.43 -4.80 -14.96
C LEU A 606 -13.98 -6.11 -14.30
N PHE A 607 -13.25 -6.01 -13.19
CA PHE A 607 -12.83 -7.14 -12.35
C PHE A 607 -13.06 -6.75 -10.89
N GLY A 608 -14.09 -7.34 -10.28
CA GLY A 608 -14.57 -6.98 -8.93
C GLY A 608 -14.33 -8.07 -7.89
N PRO A 609 -14.98 -7.99 -6.71
CA PRO A 609 -14.74 -8.88 -5.57
C PRO A 609 -15.00 -10.38 -5.80
N ASP A 610 -15.73 -10.75 -6.86
CA ASP A 610 -15.90 -12.13 -7.31
C ASP A 610 -14.64 -12.70 -8.01
N ASN A 611 -13.67 -11.84 -8.31
CA ASN A 611 -12.42 -12.12 -9.02
C ASN A 611 -12.66 -12.70 -10.42
N GLN A 612 -13.70 -12.25 -11.12
CA GLN A 612 -13.99 -12.62 -12.51
C GLN A 612 -13.99 -11.37 -13.42
N PRO A 613 -13.31 -11.40 -14.58
CA PRO A 613 -13.42 -10.34 -15.57
C PRO A 613 -14.78 -10.39 -16.26
N ARG A 614 -15.46 -9.24 -16.36
CA ARG A 614 -16.78 -9.09 -16.98
C ARG A 614 -16.77 -7.90 -17.94
N ALA A 615 -17.34 -8.06 -19.12
CA ALA A 615 -17.59 -6.92 -20.01
C ALA A 615 -18.63 -5.97 -19.36
N ALA A 616 -18.45 -4.67 -19.53
CA ALA A 616 -19.35 -3.65 -19.01
C ALA A 616 -19.75 -2.64 -20.09
N ALA A 617 -20.90 -1.99 -19.88
CA ALA A 617 -21.38 -0.95 -20.77
C ALA A 617 -20.52 0.32 -20.66
N LEU A 618 -20.34 0.97 -21.81
CA LEU A 618 -19.81 2.33 -21.93
C LEU A 618 -20.74 3.12 -22.85
N ASP A 619 -20.87 4.41 -22.59
CA ASP A 619 -21.55 5.36 -23.46
C ASP A 619 -20.54 6.34 -24.07
N CYS A 620 -20.91 6.98 -25.18
CA CYS A 620 -20.19 8.08 -25.78
C CYS A 620 -21.08 9.32 -25.82
N GLN A 621 -20.73 10.33 -25.04
CA GLN A 621 -21.45 11.60 -25.01
C GLN A 621 -20.48 12.75 -25.25
N HIS A 622 -20.76 13.60 -26.23
CA HIS A 622 -19.96 14.80 -26.54
C HIS A 622 -18.45 14.53 -26.75
N GLY A 623 -18.10 13.39 -27.35
CA GLY A 623 -16.71 12.98 -27.58
C GLY A 623 -15.99 12.38 -26.36
N GLN A 624 -16.70 12.20 -25.24
CA GLN A 624 -16.19 11.56 -24.02
C GLN A 624 -16.78 10.16 -23.87
N VAL A 625 -15.95 9.20 -23.47
CA VAL A 625 -16.42 7.88 -23.01
C VAL A 625 -16.90 8.01 -21.57
N ARG A 626 -18.08 7.47 -21.26
CA ARG A 626 -18.69 7.49 -19.93
C ARG A 626 -19.02 6.08 -19.46
N PHE A 627 -18.75 5.77 -18.20
CA PHE A 627 -19.11 4.49 -17.59
C PHE A 627 -19.21 4.60 -16.06
N GLU A 628 -19.98 3.69 -15.48
CA GLU A 628 -20.07 3.49 -14.03
C GLU A 628 -18.98 2.52 -13.56
N LEU A 629 -18.33 2.85 -12.45
CA LEU A 629 -17.26 2.05 -11.85
C LEU A 629 -17.61 1.75 -10.38
N PRO A 630 -18.08 0.52 -10.07
CA PRO A 630 -18.39 0.12 -8.70
C PRO A 630 -17.20 0.25 -7.73
N GLY A 631 -17.50 0.29 -6.43
CA GLY A 631 -16.49 0.26 -5.38
C GLY A 631 -15.57 -0.97 -5.48
N GLN A 632 -14.33 -0.83 -5.02
CA GLN A 632 -13.32 -1.91 -4.94
C GLN A 632 -13.27 -2.77 -6.22
N THR A 633 -13.11 -2.11 -7.38
CA THR A 633 -13.19 -2.75 -8.71
C THR A 633 -12.07 -2.24 -9.60
N LEU A 634 -11.34 -3.17 -10.23
CA LEU A 634 -10.38 -2.89 -11.30
C LEU A 634 -11.15 -2.72 -12.62
N PHE A 635 -10.67 -1.85 -13.50
CA PHE A 635 -11.23 -1.69 -14.85
C PHE A 635 -10.15 -1.56 -15.90
N ALA A 636 -10.48 -1.96 -17.13
CA ALA A 636 -9.64 -1.69 -18.29
C ALA A 636 -10.52 -1.31 -19.50
N LEU A 637 -10.27 -0.14 -20.06
CA LEU A 637 -10.85 0.33 -21.32
C LEU A 637 -9.79 0.21 -22.42
N ARG A 638 -10.04 -0.59 -23.48
CA ARG A 638 -9.12 -0.77 -24.61
C ARG A 638 -9.72 -0.25 -25.91
N TRP A 639 -8.88 0.29 -26.79
CA TRP A 639 -9.28 0.74 -28.13
C TRP A 639 -8.09 0.83 -29.10
N SER A 640 -8.37 1.15 -30.37
CA SER A 640 -7.37 1.53 -31.39
C SER A 640 -7.41 3.03 -31.64
N ALA A 641 -6.25 3.68 -31.77
CA ALA A 641 -6.09 5.10 -32.07
C ALA A 641 -6.00 5.43 -33.57
N SER A 642 -6.55 4.54 -34.41
CA SER A 642 -6.60 4.58 -35.88
C SER A 642 -7.74 5.47 -36.40
#